data_AF-A0A7J7HD32-F1
#
_entry.id   AF-A0A7J7HD32-F1
#
_cell.length_a   1.000
_cell.length_b   1.000
_cell.length_c   1.000
_cell.angle_alpha   90.00
_cell.angle_beta   90.00
_cell.angle_gamma   90.00
#
_symmetry.space_group_name_H-M   'P 1'
#
loop_
_entity.id
_entity.type
_entity.pdbx_description
1 polymer ?
#
loop_
_entity_poly.entity_id
_entity_poly.type
_entity_poly.pdbx_seq_one_letter_code
_entity_poly.pdbx_strand_id
1 'polypeptide(L)'
;MGRAGEGEEEGHQLFETRVGKKSRVAYRIFGFTVFIGICVIWVYRLTHIPIAEQGRWAWIGMFMAELWSGFYWIITLSVRLNKLYEDIKFRIEAATEKGSISKEVKDQHKGFLEWNSQVTKQDHQSIVQILIDGRKPSAVDEDGHQLPALVYLAREKRPQCPHNFKAGSMNALIRVSSEISNAPIILNLDCDMYSNDSDAIKEALCFFMDEKHGHKTSYVQHPQSYNNITKNDIYSNVASTTHLMGLMYGCPVEDIITGLTIQCRGWKPVYYYPETRKAFVGIAPTTLDQALVQHKRLSEGMFQIFLSKYCPFVYGHGKIKLGAQMGYCVCLLWAPCFFPVLYYVTIRSICLPRGIALFPEVLSLWFLPFAYVYLARNACSIAESLTCGDTLKAWCNSQQITTSYAFAFVDTIIGQLGLSQIAFAITAKVVDEDVSKRYEQEMLEFGSSSVMFDIVATLAMLNLFSFVEGIVKFSVVQGLIPQIVLCWLVVVVNVPVYQALFFRNDKGRFPFSVVFKSIVFASLTCVMYGDKLPAIDIFVCTADPKIEPPTMVINTVLSALSYNYPPEKLSIFLSDDGGSEFTFYALMEASQFSKHWIPFSKKFRVEPRSPAAYFSQNFNHQDSTLAQEEWLATKKLYEDMKFRIERATEMGSISKEVMDHHKGFAEWNSQVTKQNHQSIVQILIDGKNPKSVDDDVHQLPTLVYLAREKRPQWPHNFKAGSMNALIRVSSEISNAPIILNLDCDMYSNDSDTIKETLCFFMDEEHGHKTSYVQYPQNFNNITKNDIYSSAFNTVNMIEFAGMDGFNAAFYLGTGCFHRRESLCGLNYSENYRGDLNSVCDIGKDRTIYELEEGSKVLANCSYEADGTRVWVSRGRHHNRIENRMQEMEAGNRKAFVGIAPTTLDQALVRYKRWTDGFFQISLSKYCPFIYGHGKIKFGAQMGYCVYLLFAPNSFPTLYYVTIPSICLFRCIPLFPEVSSLWFLPFAYVCLARNACSIAESLACGDTLAAWWNLQPMWLIRRTTPCTFAFIDTIIRQLGLSETGFSITAKVADEGMSKRYKQEMMEFGSSSVMFDIIATLAMINLFGLVGGIVKIVWEMDESLIMQIVVCWLVVMVNVPVYQGMFLRSDKRGFPTSVVLKSVVAHRCKCNAKKHISVDKISYQEFKSSSLKSPADSPETVARLFRAPFSDA
;
A
#
# COMPACT_ATOMS: atom_id res chain seq x y z
N MET A 1 -56.53 -43.30 8.05
CA MET A 1 -57.38 -44.01 7.08
C MET A 1 -56.49 -44.87 6.22
N GLY A 2 -56.86 -46.13 5.99
CA GLY A 2 -56.09 -47.02 5.13
C GLY A 2 -56.46 -46.84 3.66
N ARG A 3 -55.54 -47.21 2.77
CA ARG A 3 -55.83 -47.56 1.37
C ARG A 3 -54.99 -48.79 1.07
N ALA A 4 -55.65 -49.92 0.77
CA ALA A 4 -54.94 -51.08 0.28
C ALA A 4 -54.38 -50.75 -1.12
N GLY A 5 -53.10 -51.02 -1.33
CA GLY A 5 -52.52 -51.14 -2.67
C GLY A 5 -52.46 -52.63 -3.03
N GLU A 6 -52.53 -52.95 -4.31
CA GLU A 6 -52.42 -54.33 -4.79
C GLU A 6 -51.08 -54.97 -4.39
N GLY A 7 -51.08 -56.30 -4.27
CA GLY A 7 -49.85 -57.07 -4.05
C GLY A 7 -49.03 -57.18 -5.33
N GLU A 8 -47.99 -56.36 -5.46
CA GLU A 8 -46.83 -56.70 -6.30
C GLU A 8 -46.08 -57.87 -5.63
N GLU A 9 -45.59 -58.83 -6.42
CA GLU A 9 -44.72 -59.89 -5.92
C GLU A 9 -43.38 -59.29 -5.43
N GLU A 10 -42.97 -59.56 -4.18
CA GLU A 10 -41.73 -59.01 -3.62
C GLU A 10 -40.48 -59.66 -4.24
N GLY A 11 -40.06 -59.10 -5.38
CA GLY A 11 -38.78 -59.38 -6.03
C GLY A 11 -37.62 -59.36 -5.03
N HIS A 12 -36.76 -60.38 -5.12
CA HIS A 12 -35.92 -60.82 -4.00
C HIS A 12 -34.67 -59.94 -3.82
N GLN A 13 -34.82 -58.88 -3.02
CA GLN A 13 -33.75 -57.92 -2.73
C GLN A 13 -32.50 -58.58 -2.09
N LEU A 14 -31.35 -58.45 -2.76
CA LEU A 14 -30.11 -59.17 -2.42
C LEU A 14 -29.24 -58.46 -1.36
N PHE A 15 -29.38 -57.14 -1.20
CA PHE A 15 -28.59 -56.31 -0.28
C PHE A 15 -29.46 -55.27 0.47
N GLU A 16 -29.03 -54.81 1.64
CA GLU A 16 -29.76 -53.87 2.51
C GLU A 16 -28.97 -52.58 2.76
N THR A 17 -29.50 -51.44 2.33
CA THR A 17 -28.90 -50.11 2.62
C THR A 17 -29.30 -49.62 4.02
N ARG A 18 -28.37 -49.66 4.98
CA ARG A 18 -28.57 -49.18 6.35
C ARG A 18 -28.27 -47.68 6.50
N VAL A 19 -29.04 -47.02 7.36
CA VAL A 19 -29.00 -45.56 7.57
C VAL A 19 -28.69 -45.23 9.03
N GLY A 20 -27.51 -44.66 9.30
CA GLY A 20 -27.05 -44.27 10.65
C GLY A 20 -27.80 -43.08 11.28
N LYS A 21 -29.08 -43.27 11.63
CA LYS A 21 -30.01 -42.21 12.06
C LYS A 21 -29.52 -41.38 13.26
N LYS A 22 -29.00 -42.00 14.34
CA LYS A 22 -28.57 -41.28 15.56
C LYS A 22 -27.34 -40.39 15.32
N SER A 23 -26.28 -40.95 14.71
CA SER A 23 -25.04 -40.22 14.39
C SER A 23 -25.30 -38.99 13.51
N ARG A 24 -26.19 -39.13 12.51
CA ARG A 24 -26.54 -38.06 11.55
C ARG A 24 -27.12 -36.81 12.20
N VAL A 25 -27.82 -36.92 13.34
CA VAL A 25 -28.37 -35.74 14.05
C VAL A 25 -27.27 -35.02 14.83
N ALA A 26 -26.45 -35.73 15.60
CA ALA A 26 -25.33 -35.14 16.33
C ALA A 26 -24.35 -34.42 15.40
N TYR A 27 -24.01 -35.03 14.26
CA TYR A 27 -23.12 -34.43 13.27
C TYR A 27 -23.70 -33.16 12.62
N ARG A 28 -25.03 -33.08 12.46
CA ARG A 28 -25.72 -31.86 11.95
C ARG A 28 -25.69 -30.72 12.97
N ILE A 29 -25.88 -31.01 14.25
CA ILE A 29 -25.77 -30.02 15.33
C ILE A 29 -24.34 -29.48 15.40
N PHE A 30 -23.33 -30.36 15.40
CA PHE A 30 -21.92 -30.00 15.32
C PHE A 30 -21.58 -29.11 14.10
N GLY A 31 -22.04 -29.50 12.91
CA GLY A 31 -21.84 -28.68 11.70
C GLY A 31 -22.48 -27.30 11.81
N PHE A 32 -23.66 -27.19 12.42
CA PHE A 32 -24.33 -25.91 12.61
C PHE A 32 -23.62 -25.01 13.64
N THR A 33 -23.14 -25.55 14.76
CA THR A 33 -22.42 -24.75 15.78
C THR A 33 -21.04 -24.29 15.30
N VAL A 34 -20.31 -25.14 14.55
CA VAL A 34 -19.03 -24.74 13.95
C VAL A 34 -19.23 -23.70 12.84
N PHE A 35 -20.28 -23.81 12.03
CA PHE A 35 -20.63 -22.78 11.04
C PHE A 35 -20.90 -21.41 11.70
N ILE A 36 -21.69 -21.38 12.78
CA ILE A 36 -21.89 -20.15 13.57
C ILE A 36 -20.55 -19.58 14.07
N GLY A 37 -19.67 -20.43 14.60
CA GLY A 37 -18.34 -20.00 15.05
C GLY A 37 -17.50 -19.34 13.93
N ILE A 38 -17.53 -19.91 12.72
CA ILE A 38 -16.86 -19.35 11.53
C ILE A 38 -17.48 -17.99 11.15
N CYS A 39 -18.80 -17.86 11.16
CA CYS A 39 -19.47 -16.58 10.88
C CYS A 39 -19.12 -15.50 11.90
N VAL A 40 -19.01 -15.83 13.19
CA VAL A 40 -18.60 -14.87 14.24
C VAL A 40 -17.13 -14.46 14.07
N ILE A 41 -16.25 -15.37 13.65
CA ILE A 41 -14.85 -15.04 13.30
C ILE A 41 -14.81 -14.04 12.13
N TRP A 42 -15.60 -14.25 11.08
CA TRP A 42 -15.68 -13.32 9.94
C TRP A 42 -16.22 -11.94 10.35
N VAL A 43 -17.25 -11.88 11.22
CA VAL A 43 -17.76 -10.62 11.79
C VAL A 43 -16.68 -9.90 12.60
N TYR A 44 -15.92 -10.63 13.43
CA TYR A 44 -14.78 -10.05 14.17
C TYR A 44 -13.74 -9.44 13.23
N ARG A 45 -13.32 -10.15 12.17
CA ARG A 45 -12.34 -9.65 11.19
C ARG A 45 -12.78 -8.39 10.47
N LEU A 46 -14.05 -8.30 10.11
CA LEU A 46 -14.65 -7.14 9.43
C LEU A 46 -14.83 -5.93 10.36
N THR A 47 -15.10 -6.16 11.65
CA THR A 47 -15.34 -5.08 12.63
C THR A 47 -14.07 -4.58 13.31
N HIS A 48 -13.01 -5.39 13.40
CA HIS A 48 -11.76 -5.08 14.08
C HIS A 48 -10.58 -4.97 13.08
N ILE A 49 -10.78 -4.31 11.95
CA ILE A 49 -9.69 -4.02 11.00
C ILE A 49 -8.74 -2.99 11.64
N PRO A 50 -7.42 -3.26 11.75
CA PRO A 50 -6.48 -2.32 12.35
C PRO A 50 -6.36 -1.04 11.52
N ILE A 51 -6.40 0.10 12.21
CA ILE A 51 -6.37 1.44 11.61
C ILE A 51 -4.95 1.78 11.12
N ALA A 52 -3.93 1.46 11.93
CA ALA A 52 -2.52 1.63 11.57
C ALA A 52 -2.12 0.73 10.40
N GLU A 53 -1.26 1.22 9.51
CA GLU A 53 -0.79 0.45 8.34
C GLU A 53 0.03 -0.80 8.73
N GLN A 54 0.77 -0.71 9.83
CA GLN A 54 1.65 -1.76 10.32
C GLN A 54 0.86 -3.02 10.73
N GLY A 55 0.80 -4.00 9.82
CA GLY A 55 0.05 -5.24 10.00
C GLY A 55 -1.32 -5.27 9.30
N ARG A 56 -1.80 -4.17 8.71
CA ARG A 56 -3.12 -4.11 8.05
C ARG A 56 -3.23 -5.11 6.89
N TRP A 57 -2.19 -5.24 6.06
CA TRP A 57 -2.13 -6.24 4.99
C TRP A 57 -2.08 -7.68 5.52
N ALA A 58 -1.42 -7.92 6.66
CA ALA A 58 -1.42 -9.22 7.32
C ALA A 58 -2.83 -9.60 7.84
N TRP A 59 -3.56 -8.63 8.38
CA TRP A 59 -4.94 -8.81 8.82
C TRP A 59 -5.90 -9.10 7.66
N ILE A 60 -5.79 -8.34 6.56
CA ILE A 60 -6.60 -8.55 5.34
C ILE A 60 -6.31 -9.93 4.73
N GLY A 61 -5.04 -10.33 4.61
CA GLY A 61 -4.67 -11.65 4.11
C GLY A 61 -5.14 -12.80 5.02
N MET A 62 -5.07 -12.63 6.34
CA MET A 62 -5.64 -13.57 7.32
C MET A 62 -7.16 -13.71 7.13
N PHE A 63 -7.89 -12.61 6.92
CA PHE A 63 -9.32 -12.65 6.65
C PHE A 63 -9.64 -13.36 5.32
N MET A 64 -8.88 -13.12 4.25
CA MET A 64 -9.05 -13.83 2.98
C MET A 64 -8.75 -15.33 3.10
N ALA A 65 -7.74 -15.71 3.89
CA ALA A 65 -7.45 -17.11 4.20
C ALA A 65 -8.56 -17.76 5.04
N GLU A 66 -9.18 -17.03 5.96
CA GLU A 66 -10.33 -17.46 6.78
C GLU A 66 -11.62 -17.60 5.96
N LEU A 67 -11.85 -16.72 4.98
CA LEU A 67 -12.96 -16.84 4.01
C LEU A 67 -12.81 -18.10 3.15
N TRP A 68 -11.64 -18.32 2.53
CA TRP A 68 -11.41 -19.51 1.72
C TRP A 68 -11.52 -20.80 2.55
N SER A 69 -10.91 -20.81 3.74
CA SER A 69 -10.94 -21.98 4.63
C SER A 69 -12.36 -22.34 5.07
N GLY A 70 -13.19 -21.34 5.39
CA GLY A 70 -14.59 -21.56 5.73
C GLY A 70 -15.42 -22.03 4.53
N PHE A 71 -15.22 -21.46 3.33
CA PHE A 71 -15.87 -21.91 2.10
C PHE A 71 -15.54 -23.37 1.76
N TYR A 72 -14.25 -23.74 1.80
CA TYR A 72 -13.83 -25.13 1.60
C TYR A 72 -14.41 -26.06 2.67
N TRP A 73 -14.43 -25.63 3.93
CA TRP A 73 -15.03 -26.41 5.02
C TRP A 73 -16.53 -26.68 4.78
N ILE A 74 -17.31 -25.70 4.32
CA ILE A 74 -18.72 -25.87 3.93
C ILE A 74 -18.87 -26.92 2.81
N ILE A 75 -17.96 -26.94 1.83
CA ILE A 75 -17.93 -27.98 0.79
C ILE A 75 -17.64 -29.36 1.40
N THR A 76 -16.66 -29.50 2.31
CA THR A 76 -16.37 -30.80 2.96
C THR A 76 -17.50 -31.32 3.85
N LEU A 77 -18.28 -30.42 4.47
CA LEU A 77 -19.44 -30.77 5.28
C LEU A 77 -20.52 -31.52 4.44
N SER A 78 -20.68 -31.15 3.17
CA SER A 78 -21.72 -31.70 2.28
C SER A 78 -21.70 -33.24 2.16
N VAL A 79 -20.49 -33.84 2.09
CA VAL A 79 -20.28 -35.29 1.99
C VAL A 79 -20.66 -36.00 3.28
N ARG A 80 -20.28 -35.42 4.42
CA ARG A 80 -20.35 -36.07 5.74
C ARG A 80 -21.77 -36.11 6.32
N LEU A 81 -22.67 -35.26 5.82
CA LEU A 81 -24.06 -35.12 6.28
C LEU A 81 -24.99 -36.32 6.00
N ASN A 82 -24.59 -37.28 5.15
CA ASN A 82 -25.43 -38.41 4.72
C ASN A 82 -24.65 -39.75 4.55
N LYS A 83 -23.93 -40.22 5.58
CA LYS A 83 -23.36 -41.59 5.58
C LYS A 83 -24.44 -42.67 5.36
N LEU A 84 -24.12 -43.68 4.55
CA LEU A 84 -24.89 -44.89 4.25
C LEU A 84 -23.95 -46.10 4.36
N TYR A 85 -24.49 -47.28 4.63
CA TYR A 85 -23.80 -48.57 4.65
C TYR A 85 -24.64 -49.59 3.87
N GLU A 86 -24.04 -50.57 3.21
CA GLU A 86 -24.76 -51.54 2.38
C GLU A 86 -24.29 -52.97 2.68
N ASP A 87 -25.21 -53.78 3.20
CA ASP A 87 -24.90 -55.11 3.73
C ASP A 87 -25.51 -56.17 2.79
N ILE A 88 -24.70 -57.14 2.35
CA ILE A 88 -25.17 -58.25 1.50
C ILE A 88 -25.89 -59.28 2.38
N LYS A 89 -27.04 -59.80 1.92
CA LYS A 89 -27.74 -60.88 2.62
C LYS A 89 -27.13 -62.24 2.26
N PHE A 90 -26.90 -63.09 3.27
CA PHE A 90 -26.39 -64.45 3.12
C PHE A 90 -27.36 -65.34 2.31
N ARG A 91 -27.28 -65.27 0.97
CA ARG A 91 -28.02 -66.08 0.00
C ARG A 91 -27.19 -66.42 -1.26
N ILE A 92 -25.88 -66.18 -1.24
CA ILE A 92 -24.98 -66.27 -2.41
C ILE A 92 -25.00 -67.69 -3.03
N GLU A 93 -25.10 -68.73 -2.22
CA GLU A 93 -25.08 -70.13 -2.66
C GLU A 93 -26.23 -70.44 -3.64
N ALA A 94 -27.47 -70.09 -3.29
CA ALA A 94 -28.67 -70.34 -4.12
C ALA A 94 -28.67 -69.61 -5.48
N ALA A 95 -27.85 -68.57 -5.64
CA ALA A 95 -27.68 -67.87 -6.92
C ALA A 95 -26.52 -68.44 -7.77
N THR A 96 -25.62 -69.24 -7.17
CA THR A 96 -24.33 -69.62 -7.77
C THR A 96 -24.28 -71.08 -8.26
N GLU A 97 -25.24 -71.94 -7.89
CA GLU A 97 -25.32 -73.36 -8.31
C GLU A 97 -25.40 -73.61 -9.84
N LYS A 98 -25.45 -72.56 -10.68
CA LYS A 98 -25.44 -72.66 -12.15
C LYS A 98 -24.07 -72.45 -12.81
N GLY A 99 -22.98 -72.28 -12.06
CA GLY A 99 -21.64 -72.12 -12.65
C GLY A 99 -20.47 -72.36 -11.70
N SER A 100 -19.84 -73.53 -11.86
CA SER A 100 -18.64 -73.94 -11.11
C SER A 100 -17.43 -74.13 -12.03
N ILE A 101 -16.27 -73.56 -11.69
CA ILE A 101 -14.96 -73.90 -12.25
C ILE A 101 -13.97 -74.05 -11.09
N SER A 102 -13.05 -75.02 -11.21
CA SER A 102 -12.07 -75.41 -10.18
C SER A 102 -10.79 -74.56 -10.20
N LYS A 103 -9.76 -74.98 -9.47
CA LYS A 103 -8.52 -74.23 -9.19
C LYS A 103 -7.28 -75.07 -9.52
N GLU A 104 -6.20 -74.36 -9.89
CA GLU A 104 -4.77 -74.77 -9.71
C GLU A 104 -4.24 -75.95 -10.59
N VAL A 105 -2.97 -76.01 -11.04
CA VAL A 105 -1.99 -74.95 -11.36
C VAL A 105 -0.84 -75.48 -12.28
N LYS A 106 -0.25 -74.58 -13.11
CA LYS A 106 1.13 -74.60 -13.70
C LYS A 106 1.55 -75.38 -14.98
N ASP A 107 2.56 -74.75 -15.61
CA ASP A 107 3.75 -75.22 -16.35
C ASP A 107 3.64 -76.26 -17.50
N GLN A 108 3.54 -75.75 -18.75
CA GLN A 108 4.74 -75.54 -19.59
C GLN A 108 4.45 -74.72 -20.86
N HIS A 109 5.47 -74.02 -21.38
CA HIS A 109 5.42 -73.28 -22.65
C HIS A 109 6.70 -73.49 -23.46
N LYS A 110 6.57 -73.64 -24.78
CA LYS A 110 7.66 -73.52 -25.76
C LYS A 110 7.31 -72.45 -26.79
N GLY A 111 8.29 -71.65 -27.20
CA GLY A 111 8.20 -70.83 -28.41
C GLY A 111 7.96 -69.32 -28.21
N PHE A 112 8.82 -68.63 -27.47
CA PHE A 112 9.05 -67.20 -27.72
C PHE A 112 10.07 -67.04 -28.86
N LEU A 113 9.58 -67.22 -30.09
CA LEU A 113 10.25 -66.92 -31.35
C LEU A 113 9.22 -66.10 -32.17
N GLU A 114 9.47 -64.87 -32.60
CA GLU A 114 10.73 -64.13 -32.70
C GLU A 114 10.60 -62.73 -32.06
N TRP A 115 11.55 -62.32 -31.21
CA TRP A 115 11.70 -60.90 -30.85
C TRP A 115 12.87 -60.31 -31.62
N ASN A 116 12.60 -59.79 -32.83
CA ASN A 116 13.63 -59.22 -33.69
C ASN A 116 14.25 -57.96 -33.03
N SER A 117 15.58 -57.89 -33.01
CA SER A 117 16.34 -56.86 -32.27
C SER A 117 16.27 -55.44 -32.86
N GLN A 118 15.51 -55.25 -33.95
CA GLN A 118 15.25 -53.94 -34.57
C GLN A 118 14.00 -53.23 -34.01
N VAL A 119 13.21 -53.88 -33.16
CA VAL A 119 11.94 -53.34 -32.63
C VAL A 119 12.18 -52.41 -31.44
N THR A 120 11.59 -51.21 -31.43
CA THR A 120 11.78 -50.22 -30.34
C THR A 120 10.54 -50.03 -29.47
N LYS A 121 10.71 -49.45 -28.27
CA LYS A 121 9.59 -49.16 -27.34
C LYS A 121 8.53 -48.19 -27.91
N GLN A 122 8.89 -47.42 -28.95
CA GLN A 122 8.05 -46.39 -29.59
C GLN A 122 7.58 -46.78 -31.00
N ASP A 123 8.21 -47.77 -31.65
CA ASP A 123 7.82 -48.28 -32.97
C ASP A 123 7.76 -49.81 -32.94
N HIS A 124 6.54 -50.35 -32.87
CA HIS A 124 6.27 -51.78 -32.92
C HIS A 124 4.81 -52.05 -33.33
N GLN A 125 4.57 -53.13 -34.08
CA GLN A 125 3.23 -53.59 -34.43
C GLN A 125 2.43 -54.08 -33.21
N SER A 126 1.13 -54.29 -33.40
CA SER A 126 0.28 -54.96 -32.43
C SER A 126 0.58 -56.45 -32.36
N ILE A 127 0.46 -57.03 -31.16
CA ILE A 127 0.57 -58.47 -30.91
C ILE A 127 -0.67 -58.87 -30.11
N VAL A 128 -1.43 -59.82 -30.63
CA VAL A 128 -2.57 -60.45 -29.92
C VAL A 128 -2.29 -61.93 -29.90
N GLN A 129 -2.11 -62.50 -28.70
CA GLN A 129 -1.75 -63.91 -28.54
C GLN A 129 -2.61 -64.54 -27.45
N ILE A 130 -3.36 -65.58 -27.81
CA ILE A 130 -4.09 -66.40 -26.83
C ILE A 130 -3.08 -67.41 -26.28
N LEU A 131 -2.66 -67.22 -25.03
CA LEU A 131 -1.68 -68.05 -24.32
C LEU A 131 -2.33 -69.30 -23.72
N ILE A 132 -3.55 -69.14 -23.22
CA ILE A 132 -4.42 -70.24 -22.79
C ILE A 132 -5.74 -70.07 -23.54
N ASP A 133 -6.08 -71.01 -24.41
CA ASP A 133 -7.33 -70.99 -25.17
C ASP A 133 -8.35 -71.92 -24.52
N GLY A 134 -9.05 -71.42 -23.50
CA GLY A 134 -10.06 -72.17 -22.75
C GLY A 134 -11.24 -72.69 -23.58
N ARG A 135 -11.31 -72.44 -24.90
CA ARG A 135 -12.27 -73.08 -25.82
C ARG A 135 -11.78 -74.43 -26.36
N LYS A 136 -10.50 -74.76 -26.23
CA LYS A 136 -9.92 -76.02 -26.71
C LYS A 136 -9.98 -77.10 -25.63
N PRO A 137 -10.33 -78.36 -25.97
CA PRO A 137 -10.29 -79.48 -25.02
C PRO A 137 -8.87 -79.86 -24.56
N SER A 138 -7.83 -79.24 -25.13
CA SER A 138 -6.43 -79.36 -24.69
C SER A 138 -5.99 -78.26 -23.71
N ALA A 139 -6.89 -77.35 -23.30
CA ALA A 139 -6.62 -76.28 -22.34
C ALA A 139 -7.22 -76.63 -20.98
N VAL A 140 -6.71 -77.73 -20.41
CA VAL A 140 -7.09 -78.24 -19.09
C VAL A 140 -5.90 -78.20 -18.13
N ASP A 141 -6.17 -78.21 -16.83
CA ASP A 141 -5.16 -78.44 -15.78
C ASP A 141 -4.82 -79.93 -15.62
N GLU A 142 -3.95 -80.26 -14.66
CA GLU A 142 -3.47 -81.62 -14.42
C GLU A 142 -4.59 -82.58 -13.97
N ASP A 143 -5.65 -82.06 -13.33
CA ASP A 143 -6.86 -82.80 -12.93
C ASP A 143 -7.92 -82.88 -14.05
N GLY A 144 -7.69 -82.23 -15.20
CA GLY A 144 -8.56 -82.25 -16.37
C GLY A 144 -9.70 -81.24 -16.35
N HIS A 145 -9.69 -80.25 -15.44
CA HIS A 145 -10.67 -79.16 -15.45
C HIS A 145 -10.26 -78.07 -16.46
N GLN A 146 -11.27 -77.35 -16.98
CA GLN A 146 -11.11 -76.39 -18.08
C GLN A 146 -10.53 -75.06 -17.60
N LEU A 147 -9.36 -74.67 -18.11
CA LEU A 147 -8.66 -73.44 -17.71
C LEU A 147 -9.32 -72.16 -18.28
N PRO A 148 -9.32 -71.05 -17.53
CA PRO A 148 -9.79 -69.75 -18.02
C PRO A 148 -8.89 -69.24 -19.14
N ALA A 149 -9.49 -68.62 -20.16
CA ALA A 149 -8.74 -68.12 -21.31
C ALA A 149 -7.85 -66.91 -20.97
N LEU A 150 -6.56 -67.00 -21.32
CA LEU A 150 -5.56 -65.95 -21.11
C LEU A 150 -5.13 -65.34 -22.44
N VAL A 151 -5.36 -64.04 -22.61
CA VAL A 151 -5.02 -63.29 -23.83
C VAL A 151 -3.99 -62.22 -23.52
N TYR A 152 -2.83 -62.30 -24.16
CA TYR A 152 -1.82 -61.26 -24.16
C TYR A 152 -2.09 -60.25 -25.29
N LEU A 153 -2.05 -58.95 -24.96
CA LEU A 153 -2.27 -57.85 -25.89
C LEU A 153 -1.18 -56.78 -25.77
N ALA A 154 -0.35 -56.64 -26.80
CA ALA A 154 0.43 -55.44 -27.04
C ALA A 154 -0.24 -54.61 -28.14
N ARG A 155 -0.62 -53.38 -27.85
CA ARG A 155 -1.12 -52.43 -28.87
C ARG A 155 0.02 -51.93 -29.76
N GLU A 156 -0.26 -51.67 -31.03
CA GLU A 156 0.68 -51.00 -31.94
C GLU A 156 1.08 -49.62 -31.41
N LYS A 157 2.33 -49.24 -31.64
CA LYS A 157 2.83 -47.87 -31.46
C LYS A 157 3.65 -47.45 -32.68
N ARG A 158 3.53 -46.19 -33.06
CA ARG A 158 4.34 -45.53 -34.10
C ARG A 158 4.83 -44.18 -33.57
N PRO A 159 6.06 -43.73 -33.91
CA PRO A 159 6.60 -42.47 -33.40
C PRO A 159 5.77 -41.22 -33.74
N GLN A 160 5.04 -41.25 -34.87
CA GLN A 160 4.18 -40.16 -35.35
C GLN A 160 2.77 -40.18 -34.73
N CYS A 161 2.40 -41.21 -33.95
CA CYS A 161 1.06 -41.38 -33.42
C CYS A 161 0.99 -41.07 -31.91
N PRO A 162 0.27 -40.01 -31.48
CA PRO A 162 0.11 -39.70 -30.07
C PRO A 162 -0.69 -40.80 -29.36
N HIS A 163 -0.18 -41.31 -28.24
CA HIS A 163 -0.75 -42.46 -27.55
C HIS A 163 -0.96 -42.19 -26.05
N ASN A 164 -2.21 -42.21 -25.60
CA ASN A 164 -2.56 -42.09 -24.18
C ASN A 164 -2.03 -43.29 -23.38
N PHE A 165 -1.61 -43.07 -22.12
CA PHE A 165 -0.99 -44.08 -21.27
C PHE A 165 -1.95 -45.24 -20.91
N LYS A 166 -2.75 -45.15 -19.84
CA LYS A 166 -3.53 -46.30 -19.34
C LYS A 166 -4.88 -46.45 -20.07
N ALA A 167 -5.57 -45.35 -20.38
CA ALA A 167 -6.86 -45.37 -21.06
C ALA A 167 -6.73 -45.85 -22.51
N GLY A 168 -5.61 -45.52 -23.16
CA GLY A 168 -5.30 -46.00 -24.51
C GLY A 168 -5.08 -47.52 -24.59
N SER A 169 -4.56 -48.15 -23.52
CA SER A 169 -4.50 -49.61 -23.40
C SER A 169 -5.83 -50.21 -22.94
N MET A 170 -6.53 -49.64 -21.96
CA MET A 170 -7.79 -50.19 -21.47
C MET A 170 -8.88 -50.18 -22.55
N ASN A 171 -8.93 -49.15 -23.39
CA ASN A 171 -9.85 -49.10 -24.52
C ASN A 171 -9.49 -50.10 -25.63
N ALA A 172 -8.22 -50.48 -25.76
CA ALA A 172 -7.82 -51.57 -26.64
C ALA A 172 -8.26 -52.93 -26.05
N LEU A 173 -8.07 -53.14 -24.74
CA LEU A 173 -8.55 -54.33 -24.04
C LEU A 173 -10.07 -54.50 -24.14
N ILE A 174 -10.86 -53.43 -23.94
CA ILE A 174 -12.33 -53.46 -24.09
C ILE A 174 -12.74 -53.91 -25.51
N ARG A 175 -12.12 -53.33 -26.56
CA ARG A 175 -12.42 -53.69 -27.96
C ARG A 175 -11.94 -55.08 -28.36
N VAL A 176 -10.85 -55.58 -27.78
CA VAL A 176 -10.39 -56.95 -28.04
C VAL A 176 -11.23 -57.96 -27.25
N SER A 177 -11.67 -57.60 -26.05
CA SER A 177 -12.60 -58.40 -25.24
C SER A 177 -13.95 -58.58 -25.91
N SER A 178 -14.53 -57.54 -26.53
CA SER A 178 -15.82 -57.64 -27.23
C SER A 178 -15.80 -58.63 -28.40
N GLU A 179 -14.68 -58.73 -29.13
CA GLU A 179 -14.54 -59.71 -30.22
C GLU A 179 -14.21 -61.13 -29.72
N ILE A 180 -13.42 -61.26 -28.64
CA ILE A 180 -12.97 -62.58 -28.15
C ILE A 180 -14.02 -63.25 -27.26
N SER A 181 -14.51 -62.57 -26.23
CA SER A 181 -15.33 -63.16 -25.15
C SER A 181 -16.65 -62.44 -24.88
N ASN A 182 -16.77 -61.17 -25.23
CA ASN A 182 -17.94 -60.30 -25.04
C ASN A 182 -18.56 -60.36 -23.63
N ALA A 183 -17.71 -60.35 -22.60
CA ALA A 183 -18.16 -60.40 -21.20
C ALA A 183 -18.94 -59.11 -20.82
N PRO A 184 -20.15 -59.22 -20.22
CA PRO A 184 -21.01 -58.06 -19.93
C PRO A 184 -20.53 -57.24 -18.73
N ILE A 185 -19.63 -57.78 -17.89
CA ILE A 185 -19.04 -57.14 -16.72
C ILE A 185 -17.53 -57.26 -16.83
N ILE A 186 -16.81 -56.17 -16.58
CA ILE A 186 -15.35 -56.08 -16.70
C ILE A 186 -14.77 -55.69 -15.33
N LEU A 187 -13.97 -56.58 -14.75
CA LEU A 187 -13.15 -56.28 -13.58
C LEU A 187 -11.83 -55.63 -14.04
N ASN A 188 -11.52 -54.47 -13.48
CA ASN A 188 -10.29 -53.72 -13.76
C ASN A 188 -9.34 -53.81 -12.56
N LEU A 189 -8.10 -54.27 -12.78
CA LEU A 189 -7.05 -54.38 -11.77
C LEU A 189 -5.72 -53.82 -12.31
N ASP A 190 -4.97 -53.15 -11.46
CA ASP A 190 -3.58 -52.73 -11.74
C ASP A 190 -2.58 -53.83 -11.32
N CYS A 191 -1.40 -53.85 -11.93
CA CYS A 191 -0.41 -54.93 -11.72
C CYS A 191 0.12 -55.05 -10.28
N ASP A 192 -0.05 -54.01 -9.46
CA ASP A 192 0.30 -54.01 -8.03
C ASP A 192 -0.90 -54.27 -7.10
N MET A 193 -2.05 -54.69 -7.63
CA MET A 193 -3.27 -55.08 -6.91
C MET A 193 -3.66 -56.52 -7.25
N TYR A 194 -3.98 -57.33 -6.24
CA TYR A 194 -4.44 -58.71 -6.41
C TYR A 194 -5.76 -58.96 -5.66
N SER A 195 -6.53 -59.96 -6.13
CA SER A 195 -7.74 -60.43 -5.45
C SER A 195 -7.32 -61.24 -4.23
N ASN A 196 -7.64 -60.72 -3.04
CA ASN A 196 -7.30 -61.34 -1.76
C ASN A 196 -8.48 -62.12 -1.17
N ASP A 197 -9.69 -61.89 -1.68
CA ASP A 197 -10.85 -62.78 -1.51
C ASP A 197 -11.30 -63.33 -2.87
N SER A 198 -11.72 -64.60 -2.90
CA SER A 198 -12.35 -65.25 -4.05
C SER A 198 -13.84 -64.92 -4.19
N ASP A 199 -14.51 -64.57 -3.09
CA ASP A 199 -15.94 -64.29 -3.07
C ASP A 199 -16.27 -62.85 -3.52
N ALA A 200 -15.28 -61.95 -3.57
CA ALA A 200 -15.43 -60.54 -3.97
C ALA A 200 -16.14 -60.34 -5.33
N ILE A 201 -15.95 -61.26 -6.28
CA ILE A 201 -16.64 -61.24 -7.58
C ILE A 201 -18.13 -61.60 -7.42
N LYS A 202 -18.47 -62.55 -6.55
CA LYS A 202 -19.85 -62.95 -6.23
C LYS A 202 -20.59 -61.82 -5.48
N GLU A 203 -19.89 -61.17 -4.54
CA GLU A 203 -20.37 -60.00 -3.82
C GLU A 203 -20.68 -58.83 -4.79
N ALA A 204 -19.76 -58.52 -5.70
CA ALA A 204 -19.99 -57.50 -6.73
C ALA A 204 -21.19 -57.84 -7.65
N LEU A 205 -21.33 -59.11 -8.05
CA LEU A 205 -22.44 -59.58 -8.87
C LEU A 205 -23.81 -59.37 -8.20
N CYS A 206 -23.91 -59.46 -6.85
CA CYS A 206 -25.17 -59.23 -6.13
C CYS A 206 -25.76 -57.84 -6.40
N PHE A 207 -24.93 -56.81 -6.62
CA PHE A 207 -25.38 -55.45 -6.91
C PHE A 207 -25.78 -55.22 -8.39
N PHE A 208 -25.41 -56.11 -9.30
CA PHE A 208 -25.83 -56.10 -10.71
C PHE A 208 -27.05 -57.00 -10.94
N MET A 209 -27.18 -58.09 -10.18
CA MET A 209 -28.24 -59.10 -10.33
C MET A 209 -29.50 -58.78 -9.51
N ASP A 210 -29.48 -57.80 -8.60
CA ASP A 210 -30.66 -57.34 -7.85
C ASP A 210 -31.72 -56.76 -8.81
N GLU A 211 -32.90 -57.39 -8.89
CA GLU A 211 -33.96 -57.05 -9.84
C GLU A 211 -34.38 -55.56 -9.78
N LYS A 212 -34.40 -55.02 -8.57
CA LYS A 212 -34.95 -53.69 -8.24
C LYS A 212 -33.95 -52.55 -8.49
N HIS A 213 -32.65 -52.82 -8.37
CA HIS A 213 -31.60 -51.79 -8.45
C HIS A 213 -30.52 -52.06 -9.51
N GLY A 214 -30.21 -53.33 -9.81
CA GLY A 214 -29.10 -53.76 -10.64
C GLY A 214 -29.12 -53.19 -12.06
N HIS A 215 -30.30 -53.05 -12.65
CA HIS A 215 -30.51 -52.39 -13.96
C HIS A 215 -30.15 -50.89 -13.99
N LYS A 216 -29.77 -50.28 -12.85
CA LYS A 216 -29.25 -48.91 -12.72
C LYS A 216 -27.79 -48.87 -12.20
N THR A 217 -27.21 -50.00 -11.83
CA THR A 217 -25.84 -50.13 -11.30
C THR A 217 -24.83 -50.04 -12.44
N SER A 218 -23.89 -49.09 -12.40
CA SER A 218 -22.82 -48.98 -13.41
C SER A 218 -21.50 -49.64 -13.02
N TYR A 219 -21.12 -49.55 -11.74
CA TYR A 219 -19.93 -50.19 -11.21
C TYR A 219 -20.02 -50.33 -9.68
N VAL A 220 -19.37 -51.35 -9.14
CA VAL A 220 -19.18 -51.57 -7.70
C VAL A 220 -17.74 -51.21 -7.36
N GLN A 221 -17.54 -50.19 -6.54
CA GLN A 221 -16.22 -49.79 -6.04
C GLN A 221 -15.95 -50.47 -4.70
N HIS A 222 -14.93 -51.33 -4.66
CA HIS A 222 -14.40 -51.91 -3.42
C HIS A 222 -13.28 -50.99 -2.84
N PRO A 223 -12.99 -51.07 -1.53
CA PRO A 223 -11.83 -50.41 -0.94
C PRO A 223 -10.52 -51.03 -1.46
N GLN A 224 -9.61 -50.18 -1.96
CA GLN A 224 -8.23 -50.57 -2.24
C GLN A 224 -7.45 -50.64 -0.93
N SER A 225 -7.11 -51.85 -0.49
CA SER A 225 -6.20 -52.05 0.64
C SER A 225 -4.76 -52.24 0.14
N TYR A 226 -3.78 -52.10 1.03
CA TYR A 226 -2.40 -52.47 0.74
C TYR A 226 -1.81 -53.38 1.83
N ASN A 227 -0.83 -54.19 1.45
CA ASN A 227 0.01 -54.99 2.33
C ASN A 227 1.20 -54.17 2.86
N ASN A 228 1.86 -54.71 3.89
CA ASN A 228 3.06 -54.16 4.54
C ASN A 228 2.93 -52.75 5.14
N ILE A 229 1.75 -52.11 5.11
CA ILE A 229 1.49 -50.89 5.89
C ILE A 229 1.65 -51.23 7.38
N THR A 230 2.49 -50.47 8.08
CA THR A 230 2.63 -50.53 9.55
C THR A 230 1.34 -50.05 10.24
N LYS A 231 1.23 -50.24 11.56
CA LYS A 231 -0.03 -49.89 12.29
C LYS A 231 -0.33 -48.38 12.29
N ASN A 232 0.61 -47.55 11.84
CA ASN A 232 0.49 -46.11 11.73
C ASN A 232 0.74 -45.67 10.29
N ASP A 233 -0.27 -45.76 9.41
CA ASP A 233 -0.15 -45.36 8.00
C ASP A 233 0.37 -43.92 7.86
N ILE A 234 1.14 -43.71 6.79
CA ILE A 234 1.93 -42.52 6.51
C ILE A 234 1.59 -41.92 5.13
N TYR A 235 1.03 -42.68 4.18
CA TYR A 235 0.96 -42.28 2.75
C TYR A 235 -0.36 -42.65 2.02
N SER A 236 -1.44 -41.88 2.23
CA SER A 236 -2.78 -42.15 1.66
C SER A 236 -3.01 -41.63 0.23
N ASN A 237 -3.61 -42.44 -0.67
CA ASN A 237 -3.66 -42.11 -2.11
C ASN A 237 -4.92 -42.62 -2.87
N VAL A 238 -5.60 -41.76 -3.67
CA VAL A 238 -6.72 -42.10 -4.60
C VAL A 238 -6.79 -41.11 -5.79
N ALA A 239 -7.05 -41.52 -7.05
CA ALA A 239 -6.91 -40.60 -8.22
C ALA A 239 -7.53 -41.06 -9.56
N SER A 240 -8.17 -40.17 -10.38
CA SER A 240 -8.67 -40.47 -11.76
C SER A 240 -9.38 -39.27 -12.57
N THR A 241 -9.59 -39.24 -13.94
CA THR A 241 -10.00 -38.06 -14.87
C THR A 241 -10.04 -37.84 -16.48
N THR A 242 -10.53 -38.73 -17.42
CA THR A 242 -11.45 -38.40 -18.62
C THR A 242 -10.90 -37.82 -19.96
N HIS A 243 -11.50 -37.85 -21.20
CA HIS A 243 -12.83 -38.12 -21.89
C HIS A 243 -12.69 -38.94 -23.25
N LEU A 244 -13.60 -39.72 -23.90
CA LEU A 244 -15.08 -39.81 -23.98
C LEU A 244 -15.80 -41.21 -24.05
N MET A 245 -15.23 -42.31 -24.61
CA MET A 245 -15.88 -43.65 -24.77
C MET A 245 -14.91 -44.79 -24.39
N GLY A 246 -15.33 -45.71 -23.51
CA GLY A 246 -14.42 -46.59 -22.74
C GLY A 246 -13.91 -45.87 -21.47
N LEU A 247 -12.70 -46.21 -21.01
CA LEU A 247 -11.89 -45.25 -20.24
C LEU A 247 -11.53 -44.06 -21.14
N MET A 248 -11.09 -42.94 -20.56
CA MET A 248 -11.26 -41.68 -21.26
C MET A 248 -10.07 -40.72 -21.12
N TYR A 249 -9.69 -40.03 -22.21
CA TYR A 249 -8.40 -39.35 -22.44
C TYR A 249 -8.39 -37.83 -22.23
N GLY A 250 -7.35 -37.28 -21.58
CA GLY A 250 -7.11 -35.83 -21.53
C GLY A 250 -6.59 -35.24 -20.20
N CYS A 251 -6.46 -36.03 -19.15
CA CYS A 251 -5.94 -35.59 -17.84
C CYS A 251 -4.96 -36.66 -17.26
N PRO A 252 -3.96 -36.30 -16.42
CA PRO A 252 -2.99 -37.25 -15.83
C PRO A 252 -3.58 -38.33 -14.91
N VAL A 253 -4.83 -38.12 -14.56
CA VAL A 253 -5.73 -39.01 -13.81
C VAL A 253 -6.85 -39.38 -14.81
N GLU A 254 -7.34 -40.64 -14.92
CA GLU A 254 -8.25 -41.03 -16.06
C GLU A 254 -9.70 -41.65 -15.84
N ASP A 255 -10.19 -41.95 -14.62
CA ASP A 255 -11.61 -42.36 -14.26
C ASP A 255 -12.60 -41.64 -13.22
N ILE A 256 -12.32 -40.65 -12.32
CA ILE A 256 -13.34 -39.87 -11.51
C ILE A 256 -14.50 -39.18 -12.29
N ILE A 257 -14.30 -38.18 -13.17
CA ILE A 257 -15.20 -37.74 -14.25
C ILE A 257 -15.69 -38.91 -15.15
N THR A 258 -15.09 -40.11 -15.19
CA THR A 258 -15.70 -41.25 -15.90
C THR A 258 -16.87 -41.73 -15.06
N GLY A 259 -16.67 -41.85 -13.74
CA GLY A 259 -17.74 -41.88 -12.74
C GLY A 259 -18.72 -40.69 -12.86
N LEU A 260 -18.26 -39.43 -12.95
CA LEU A 260 -19.15 -38.25 -13.07
C LEU A 260 -19.95 -38.28 -14.38
N THR A 261 -19.37 -38.70 -15.50
CA THR A 261 -20.03 -38.76 -16.81
C THR A 261 -20.99 -39.94 -16.87
N ILE A 262 -20.65 -41.06 -16.24
CA ILE A 262 -21.56 -42.19 -16.01
C ILE A 262 -22.74 -41.75 -15.13
N GLN A 263 -22.49 -41.07 -13.99
CA GLN A 263 -23.54 -40.48 -13.14
C GLN A 263 -24.37 -39.41 -13.87
N CYS A 264 -23.74 -38.54 -14.66
CA CYS A 264 -24.41 -37.51 -15.45
C CYS A 264 -25.19 -38.06 -16.64
N ARG A 265 -24.99 -39.33 -17.01
CA ARG A 265 -25.84 -40.13 -17.90
C ARG A 265 -26.98 -40.85 -17.15
N GLY A 266 -27.10 -40.67 -15.84
CA GLY A 266 -28.19 -41.20 -15.00
C GLY A 266 -27.87 -42.50 -14.24
N TRP A 267 -26.69 -43.08 -14.41
CA TRP A 267 -26.31 -44.33 -13.76
C TRP A 267 -25.91 -44.16 -12.29
N LYS A 268 -26.02 -45.23 -11.50
CA LYS A 268 -25.62 -45.27 -10.10
C LYS A 268 -24.38 -46.16 -9.91
N PRO A 269 -23.28 -45.65 -9.36
CA PRO A 269 -22.25 -46.50 -8.79
C PRO A 269 -22.62 -46.91 -7.36
N VAL A 270 -22.12 -48.08 -6.95
CA VAL A 270 -22.15 -48.60 -5.58
C VAL A 270 -20.75 -48.47 -4.99
N TYR A 271 -20.65 -48.21 -3.69
CA TYR A 271 -19.40 -48.35 -2.93
C TYR A 271 -19.64 -49.40 -1.84
N TYR A 272 -19.00 -50.56 -1.98
CA TYR A 272 -19.19 -51.69 -1.08
C TYR A 272 -17.94 -51.88 -0.20
N TYR A 273 -18.15 -51.92 1.11
CA TYR A 273 -17.10 -52.13 2.11
C TYR A 273 -17.39 -53.42 2.89
N PRO A 274 -16.73 -54.54 2.56
CA PRO A 274 -16.86 -55.78 3.33
C PRO A 274 -16.25 -55.61 4.73
N GLU A 275 -17.06 -55.75 5.78
CA GLU A 275 -16.64 -55.48 7.17
C GLU A 275 -15.59 -56.47 7.70
N THR A 276 -15.53 -57.69 7.16
CA THR A 276 -14.77 -58.82 7.73
C THR A 276 -13.49 -59.20 6.97
N ARG A 277 -13.35 -58.80 5.70
CA ARG A 277 -12.25 -59.25 4.82
C ARG A 277 -11.84 -58.15 3.83
N LYS A 278 -10.54 -58.07 3.53
CA LYS A 278 -10.02 -57.18 2.48
C LYS A 278 -10.14 -57.87 1.11
N ALA A 279 -11.09 -57.44 0.28
CA ALA A 279 -11.37 -58.03 -1.04
C ALA A 279 -10.19 -57.89 -2.02
N PHE A 280 -9.62 -56.69 -2.13
CA PHE A 280 -8.48 -56.38 -3.01
C PHE A 280 -7.35 -55.72 -2.22
N VAL A 281 -6.12 -56.18 -2.47
CA VAL A 281 -4.93 -55.80 -1.72
C VAL A 281 -3.77 -55.53 -2.69
N GLY A 282 -2.97 -54.49 -2.44
CA GLY A 282 -1.82 -54.14 -3.27
C GLY A 282 -0.56 -53.70 -2.53
N ILE A 283 0.36 -53.04 -3.24
CA ILE A 283 1.64 -52.55 -2.69
C ILE A 283 1.66 -51.01 -2.64
N ALA A 284 1.84 -50.44 -1.44
CA ALA A 284 1.89 -48.99 -1.22
C ALA A 284 3.30 -48.43 -1.49
N PRO A 285 3.44 -47.11 -1.80
CA PRO A 285 4.74 -46.45 -1.79
C PRO A 285 5.33 -46.43 -0.38
N THR A 286 6.62 -46.78 -0.23
CA THR A 286 7.30 -46.80 1.08
C THR A 286 8.09 -45.53 1.39
N THR A 287 8.23 -44.61 0.43
CA THR A 287 9.04 -43.38 0.58
C THR A 287 8.22 -42.11 0.42
N LEU A 288 8.58 -41.07 1.18
CA LEU A 288 7.89 -39.78 1.19
C LEU A 288 7.96 -39.08 -0.17
N ASP A 289 9.08 -39.19 -0.89
CA ASP A 289 9.26 -38.59 -2.21
C ASP A 289 8.29 -39.19 -3.24
N GLN A 290 8.15 -40.53 -3.27
CA GLN A 290 7.18 -41.21 -4.13
C GLN A 290 5.74 -40.83 -3.77
N ALA A 291 5.41 -40.74 -2.47
CA ALA A 291 4.10 -40.31 -2.00
C ALA A 291 3.80 -38.85 -2.38
N LEU A 292 4.75 -37.92 -2.24
CA LEU A 292 4.58 -36.51 -2.62
C LEU A 292 4.44 -36.32 -4.14
N VAL A 293 5.23 -37.04 -4.94
CA VAL A 293 5.10 -37.07 -6.41
C VAL A 293 3.73 -37.63 -6.81
N GLN A 294 3.26 -38.67 -6.12
CA GLN A 294 1.91 -39.20 -6.33
C GLN A 294 0.85 -38.17 -5.96
N HIS A 295 0.82 -37.64 -4.73
CA HIS A 295 -0.09 -36.58 -4.26
C HIS A 295 -0.13 -35.37 -5.20
N LYS A 296 1.03 -34.94 -5.73
CA LYS A 296 1.10 -33.86 -6.75
C LYS A 296 0.27 -34.25 -7.97
N ARG A 297 0.54 -35.42 -8.57
CA ARG A 297 -0.16 -35.92 -9.77
C ARG A 297 -1.67 -36.07 -9.55
N LEU A 298 -2.11 -36.51 -8.36
CA LEU A 298 -3.56 -36.55 -8.05
C LEU A 298 -4.11 -35.12 -8.10
N SER A 299 -3.50 -34.21 -7.35
CA SER A 299 -4.01 -32.86 -7.10
C SER A 299 -3.96 -31.95 -8.32
N GLU A 300 -2.94 -32.12 -9.17
CA GLU A 300 -2.73 -31.39 -10.42
C GLU A 300 -3.91 -31.67 -11.37
N GLY A 301 -4.13 -32.95 -11.71
CA GLY A 301 -5.25 -33.32 -12.56
C GLY A 301 -6.61 -33.10 -11.90
N MET A 302 -6.76 -33.32 -10.60
CA MET A 302 -7.98 -32.95 -9.85
C MET A 302 -8.31 -31.46 -9.98
N PHE A 303 -7.31 -30.57 -10.02
CA PHE A 303 -7.53 -29.15 -10.25
C PHE A 303 -7.74 -28.80 -11.74
N GLN A 304 -7.06 -29.49 -12.68
CA GLN A 304 -7.36 -29.39 -14.12
C GLN A 304 -8.82 -29.74 -14.42
N ILE A 305 -9.38 -30.75 -13.75
CA ILE A 305 -10.81 -31.11 -13.85
C ILE A 305 -11.71 -29.95 -13.44
N PHE A 306 -11.38 -29.23 -12.36
CA PHE A 306 -12.14 -28.07 -11.88
C PHE A 306 -12.13 -26.90 -12.88
N LEU A 307 -10.99 -26.64 -13.52
CA LEU A 307 -10.83 -25.58 -14.53
C LEU A 307 -11.41 -25.98 -15.89
N SER A 308 -11.57 -27.29 -16.15
CA SER A 308 -12.10 -27.81 -17.41
C SER A 308 -13.63 -27.66 -17.54
N LYS A 309 -14.13 -27.86 -18.77
CA LYS A 309 -15.57 -28.01 -19.07
C LYS A 309 -16.28 -29.15 -18.32
N TYR A 310 -15.56 -29.98 -17.57
CA TYR A 310 -16.09 -31.08 -16.76
C TYR A 310 -16.26 -30.72 -15.27
N CYS A 311 -16.01 -29.46 -14.88
CA CYS A 311 -16.29 -28.95 -13.53
C CYS A 311 -17.69 -29.39 -13.04
N PRO A 312 -17.83 -30.04 -11.86
CA PRO A 312 -19.11 -30.62 -11.42
C PRO A 312 -20.28 -29.62 -11.35
N PHE A 313 -20.00 -28.35 -11.03
CA PHE A 313 -21.01 -27.28 -10.99
C PHE A 313 -21.50 -26.82 -12.37
N VAL A 314 -20.75 -27.13 -13.44
CA VAL A 314 -21.09 -26.79 -14.83
C VAL A 314 -21.60 -28.04 -15.56
N TYR A 315 -20.80 -29.10 -15.63
CA TYR A 315 -21.14 -30.32 -16.36
C TYR A 315 -22.21 -31.15 -15.66
N GLY A 316 -22.18 -31.20 -14.33
CA GLY A 316 -23.15 -31.94 -13.50
C GLY A 316 -24.41 -31.16 -13.15
N HIS A 317 -24.52 -29.89 -13.56
CA HIS A 317 -25.68 -29.05 -13.29
C HIS A 317 -26.96 -29.68 -13.86
N GLY A 318 -28.02 -29.76 -13.05
CA GLY A 318 -29.28 -30.43 -13.39
C GLY A 318 -29.23 -31.97 -13.53
N LYS A 319 -28.04 -32.57 -13.68
CA LYS A 319 -27.87 -34.03 -13.92
C LYS A 319 -27.60 -34.82 -12.64
N ILE A 320 -26.81 -34.25 -11.72
CA ILE A 320 -26.51 -34.85 -10.41
C ILE A 320 -26.87 -33.89 -9.27
N LYS A 321 -27.20 -34.46 -8.10
CA LYS A 321 -27.61 -33.70 -6.91
C LYS A 321 -26.49 -32.76 -6.43
N LEU A 322 -26.85 -31.56 -5.93
CA LEU A 322 -25.89 -30.54 -5.47
C LEU A 322 -24.87 -31.09 -4.45
N GLY A 323 -25.29 -31.92 -3.49
CA GLY A 323 -24.38 -32.55 -2.53
C GLY A 323 -23.34 -33.50 -3.16
N ALA A 324 -23.64 -34.10 -4.31
CA ALA A 324 -22.66 -34.87 -5.09
C ALA A 324 -21.72 -33.93 -5.86
N GLN A 325 -22.23 -32.84 -6.46
CA GLN A 325 -21.39 -31.82 -7.11
C GLN A 325 -20.35 -31.24 -6.14
N MET A 326 -20.81 -30.82 -4.94
CA MET A 326 -19.94 -30.35 -3.86
C MET A 326 -18.99 -31.46 -3.38
N GLY A 327 -19.47 -32.71 -3.30
CA GLY A 327 -18.67 -33.86 -2.89
C GLY A 327 -17.48 -34.17 -3.80
N TYR A 328 -17.64 -34.09 -5.13
CA TYR A 328 -16.51 -34.14 -6.04
C TYR A 328 -15.53 -32.98 -5.80
N CYS A 329 -16.05 -31.75 -5.68
CA CYS A 329 -15.23 -30.55 -5.48
C CYS A 329 -14.38 -30.53 -4.18
N VAL A 330 -14.65 -31.42 -3.21
CA VAL A 330 -13.75 -31.63 -2.05
C VAL A 330 -12.33 -31.95 -2.49
N CYS A 331 -12.16 -32.86 -3.45
CA CYS A 331 -10.84 -33.27 -3.93
C CYS A 331 -10.31 -32.34 -5.03
N LEU A 332 -11.19 -31.80 -5.87
CA LEU A 332 -10.80 -30.90 -6.98
C LEU A 332 -10.18 -29.57 -6.50
N LEU A 333 -10.47 -29.16 -5.26
CA LEU A 333 -9.96 -27.92 -4.67
C LEU A 333 -8.74 -28.11 -3.75
N TRP A 334 -8.14 -29.31 -3.68
CA TRP A 334 -6.95 -29.56 -2.85
C TRP A 334 -5.76 -28.65 -3.19
N ALA A 335 -5.44 -28.48 -4.48
CA ALA A 335 -4.31 -27.64 -4.90
C ALA A 335 -4.50 -26.14 -4.53
N PRO A 336 -5.64 -25.49 -4.82
CA PRO A 336 -5.96 -24.15 -4.31
C PRO A 336 -5.92 -24.00 -2.77
N CYS A 337 -6.26 -25.05 -2.01
CA CYS A 337 -6.24 -24.98 -0.54
C CYS A 337 -4.82 -24.86 0.06
N PHE A 338 -3.76 -24.97 -0.75
CA PHE A 338 -2.41 -24.62 -0.33
C PHE A 338 -2.28 -23.14 0.09
N PHE A 339 -2.93 -22.20 -0.61
CA PHE A 339 -2.79 -20.75 -0.35
C PHE A 339 -3.13 -20.33 1.09
N PRO A 340 -4.33 -20.62 1.65
CA PRO A 340 -4.64 -20.25 3.03
C PRO A 340 -3.75 -20.97 4.04
N VAL A 341 -3.38 -22.23 3.79
CA VAL A 341 -2.51 -23.02 4.69
C VAL A 341 -1.11 -22.43 4.75
N LEU A 342 -0.51 -22.12 3.59
CA LEU A 342 0.78 -21.42 3.52
C LEU A 342 0.69 -20.07 4.23
N TYR A 343 -0.33 -19.26 3.92
CA TYR A 343 -0.47 -17.92 4.48
C TYR A 343 -0.56 -17.96 6.01
N TYR A 344 -1.38 -18.85 6.58
CA TYR A 344 -1.43 -19.06 8.03
C TYR A 344 -0.06 -19.45 8.61
N VAL A 345 0.69 -20.35 7.96
CA VAL A 345 1.97 -20.87 8.48
C VAL A 345 3.12 -19.86 8.34
N THR A 346 3.07 -18.94 7.38
CA THR A 346 4.08 -17.89 7.21
C THR A 346 3.75 -16.61 7.99
N ILE A 347 2.53 -16.07 7.85
CA ILE A 347 2.22 -14.72 8.35
C ILE A 347 2.26 -14.63 9.88
N ARG A 348 1.80 -15.67 10.59
CA ARG A 348 1.87 -15.73 12.07
C ARG A 348 3.32 -15.69 12.54
N SER A 349 4.18 -16.47 11.91
CA SER A 349 5.62 -16.54 12.21
C SER A 349 6.35 -15.25 11.86
N ILE A 350 5.94 -14.52 10.82
CA ILE A 350 6.53 -13.23 10.44
C ILE A 350 6.04 -12.08 11.35
N CYS A 351 4.79 -12.12 11.80
CA CYS A 351 4.20 -11.09 12.68
C CYS A 351 4.61 -11.21 14.15
N LEU A 352 4.88 -12.42 14.65
CA LEU A 352 5.23 -12.68 16.05
C LEU A 352 6.53 -11.95 16.50
N PRO A 353 7.67 -12.03 15.78
CA PRO A 353 8.85 -11.18 16.00
C PRO A 353 8.56 -9.67 16.07
N ARG A 354 7.57 -9.20 15.29
CA ARG A 354 7.22 -7.79 15.15
C ARG A 354 6.22 -7.30 16.20
N GLY A 355 5.76 -8.16 17.10
CA GLY A 355 4.72 -7.83 18.10
C GLY A 355 3.33 -7.55 17.51
N ILE A 356 3.08 -7.93 16.26
CA ILE A 356 1.81 -7.65 15.57
C ILE A 356 0.80 -8.76 15.91
N ALA A 357 -0.12 -8.46 16.82
CA ALA A 357 -1.18 -9.39 17.21
C ALA A 357 -2.19 -9.63 16.05
N LEU A 358 -2.32 -10.89 15.61
CA LEU A 358 -3.28 -11.32 14.57
C LEU A 358 -4.52 -12.03 15.13
N PHE A 359 -4.69 -12.05 16.45
CA PHE A 359 -5.78 -12.72 17.16
C PHE A 359 -6.24 -11.85 18.34
N PRO A 360 -7.50 -11.96 18.79
CA PRO A 360 -7.95 -11.32 20.01
C PRO A 360 -7.19 -11.86 21.23
N GLU A 361 -7.07 -11.02 22.25
CA GLU A 361 -6.48 -11.40 23.55
C GLU A 361 -7.24 -12.56 24.20
N VAL A 362 -6.53 -13.41 24.94
CA VAL A 362 -7.08 -14.66 25.53
C VAL A 362 -8.24 -14.40 26.50
N LEU A 363 -8.25 -13.23 27.16
CA LEU A 363 -9.33 -12.80 28.07
C LEU A 363 -10.54 -12.18 27.33
N SER A 364 -10.43 -11.92 26.03
CA SER A 364 -11.51 -11.31 25.24
C SER A 364 -12.58 -12.34 24.89
N LEU A 365 -13.86 -11.95 24.98
CA LEU A 365 -14.98 -12.78 24.54
C LEU A 365 -14.86 -13.17 23.05
N TRP A 366 -14.20 -12.33 22.23
CA TRP A 366 -13.89 -12.59 20.83
C TRP A 366 -12.90 -13.73 20.59
N PHE A 367 -12.16 -14.20 21.60
CA PHE A 367 -11.28 -15.36 21.49
C PHE A 367 -12.04 -16.69 21.52
N LEU A 368 -13.21 -16.74 22.17
CA LEU A 368 -14.00 -17.97 22.33
C LEU A 368 -14.41 -18.64 21.00
N PRO A 369 -14.84 -17.90 19.94
CA PRO A 369 -15.09 -18.50 18.62
C PRO A 369 -13.87 -19.16 17.98
N PHE A 370 -12.69 -18.53 18.06
CA PHE A 370 -11.44 -19.11 17.52
C PHE A 370 -11.06 -20.38 18.26
N ALA A 371 -11.09 -20.35 19.60
CA ALA A 371 -10.81 -21.52 20.43
C ALA A 371 -11.83 -22.64 20.18
N TYR A 372 -13.12 -22.32 20.10
CA TYR A 372 -14.19 -23.30 19.86
C TYR A 372 -14.04 -23.97 18.49
N VAL A 373 -13.91 -23.21 17.39
CA VAL A 373 -13.79 -23.77 16.04
C VAL A 373 -12.54 -24.65 15.92
N TYR A 374 -11.42 -24.23 16.52
CA TYR A 374 -10.20 -25.03 16.53
C TYR A 374 -10.35 -26.34 17.34
N LEU A 375 -10.81 -26.26 18.59
CA LEU A 375 -10.93 -27.42 19.46
C LEU A 375 -12.01 -28.40 18.96
N ALA A 376 -13.18 -27.90 18.56
CA ALA A 376 -14.29 -28.72 18.09
C ALA A 376 -13.94 -29.46 16.78
N ARG A 377 -13.24 -28.79 15.84
CA ARG A 377 -12.76 -29.44 14.61
C ARG A 377 -11.78 -30.59 14.92
N ASN A 378 -10.79 -30.34 15.76
CA ASN A 378 -9.78 -31.35 16.09
C ASN A 378 -10.37 -32.52 16.89
N ALA A 379 -11.19 -32.24 17.91
CA ALA A 379 -11.88 -33.27 18.69
C ALA A 379 -12.79 -34.15 17.82
N CYS A 380 -13.53 -33.55 16.87
CA CYS A 380 -14.34 -34.31 15.91
C CYS A 380 -13.47 -35.16 14.97
N SER A 381 -12.36 -34.63 14.46
CA SER A 381 -11.44 -35.38 13.59
C SER A 381 -10.77 -36.55 14.30
N ILE A 382 -10.39 -36.39 15.58
CA ILE A 382 -9.84 -37.44 16.43
C ILE A 382 -10.91 -38.50 16.68
N ALA A 383 -12.14 -38.10 17.05
CA ALA A 383 -13.24 -39.03 17.27
C ALA A 383 -13.63 -39.83 16.01
N GLU A 384 -13.63 -39.21 14.83
CA GLU A 384 -13.83 -39.89 13.56
C GLU A 384 -12.72 -40.91 13.28
N SER A 385 -11.45 -40.51 13.41
CA SER A 385 -10.27 -41.34 13.16
C SER A 385 -10.22 -42.56 14.09
N LEU A 386 -10.46 -42.37 15.39
CA LEU A 386 -10.61 -43.46 16.36
C LEU A 386 -11.81 -44.36 16.07
N THR A 387 -12.91 -43.82 15.51
CA THR A 387 -14.08 -44.62 15.09
C THR A 387 -13.78 -45.45 13.83
N CYS A 388 -12.85 -45.01 12.98
CA CYS A 388 -12.35 -45.77 11.83
C CYS A 388 -11.30 -46.83 12.20
N GLY A 389 -10.83 -46.87 13.45
CA GLY A 389 -9.81 -47.81 13.93
C GLY A 389 -8.37 -47.30 13.88
N ASP A 390 -8.16 -46.02 13.54
CA ASP A 390 -6.84 -45.40 13.49
C ASP A 390 -6.22 -45.22 14.89
N THR A 391 -4.92 -44.94 14.94
CA THR A 391 -4.24 -44.51 16.17
C THR A 391 -4.12 -42.98 16.24
N LEU A 392 -3.90 -42.43 17.45
CA LEU A 392 -3.56 -41.01 17.62
C LEU A 392 -2.24 -40.63 16.92
N LYS A 393 -1.30 -41.58 16.71
CA LYS A 393 -0.05 -41.34 15.97
C LYS A 393 -0.33 -41.23 14.47
N ALA A 394 -1.17 -42.11 13.91
CA ALA A 394 -1.63 -42.01 12.52
C ALA A 394 -2.40 -40.71 12.27
N TRP A 395 -3.32 -40.34 13.18
CA TRP A 395 -4.01 -39.04 13.12
C TRP A 395 -3.01 -37.86 13.11
N CYS A 396 -2.01 -37.87 13.98
CA CYS A 396 -0.98 -36.82 14.03
C CYS A 396 -0.13 -36.76 12.75
N ASN A 397 0.31 -37.91 12.21
CA ASN A 397 1.00 -38.00 10.93
C ASN A 397 0.17 -37.37 9.80
N SER A 398 -1.14 -37.64 9.76
CA SER A 398 -2.05 -37.09 8.74
C SER A 398 -2.27 -35.56 8.81
N GLN A 399 -1.79 -34.87 9.85
CA GLN A 399 -1.86 -33.40 9.94
C GLN A 399 -0.62 -32.70 9.34
N GLN A 400 0.36 -33.43 8.80
CA GLN A 400 1.59 -32.86 8.24
C GLN A 400 1.35 -32.11 6.91
N ILE A 401 2.12 -31.04 6.67
CA ILE A 401 1.89 -30.11 5.55
C ILE A 401 2.43 -30.69 4.25
N THR A 402 1.53 -31.09 3.34
CA THR A 402 1.87 -31.63 2.02
C THR A 402 2.21 -30.50 1.02
N THR A 403 3.50 -30.27 0.75
CA THR A 403 3.94 -29.24 -0.23
C THR A 403 3.63 -29.59 -1.69
N SER A 404 3.24 -30.84 -1.98
CA SER A 404 2.79 -31.30 -3.30
C SER A 404 1.66 -30.47 -3.90
N TYR A 405 0.76 -29.92 -3.07
CA TYR A 405 -0.36 -29.08 -3.50
C TYR A 405 0.08 -27.78 -4.17
N ALA A 406 1.22 -27.21 -3.74
CA ALA A 406 1.79 -25.99 -4.32
C ALA A 406 2.23 -26.21 -5.77
N PHE A 407 3.05 -27.24 -6.00
CA PHE A 407 3.53 -27.61 -7.33
C PHE A 407 2.37 -28.08 -8.23
N ALA A 408 1.39 -28.79 -7.67
CA ALA A 408 0.19 -29.18 -8.41
C ALA A 408 -0.62 -27.97 -8.92
N PHE A 409 -0.74 -26.90 -8.12
CA PHE A 409 -1.39 -25.66 -8.55
C PHE A 409 -0.57 -24.96 -9.64
N VAL A 410 0.73 -24.74 -9.39
CA VAL A 410 1.64 -24.02 -10.30
C VAL A 410 1.71 -24.70 -11.67
N ASP A 411 1.99 -26.01 -11.71
CA ASP A 411 2.11 -26.75 -12.96
C ASP A 411 0.78 -26.82 -13.72
N THR A 412 -0.36 -26.85 -13.01
CA THR A 412 -1.69 -26.75 -13.65
C THR A 412 -1.86 -25.40 -14.35
N ILE A 413 -1.52 -24.30 -13.70
CA ILE A 413 -1.64 -22.96 -14.30
C ILE A 413 -0.66 -22.78 -15.47
N ILE A 414 0.60 -23.21 -15.33
CA ILE A 414 1.59 -23.19 -16.43
C ILE A 414 1.11 -24.04 -17.62
N GLY A 415 0.50 -25.20 -17.37
CA GLY A 415 -0.10 -26.05 -18.39
C GLY A 415 -1.31 -25.41 -19.09
N GLN A 416 -2.21 -24.76 -18.34
CA GLN A 416 -3.36 -24.02 -18.93
C GLN A 416 -2.90 -22.80 -19.76
N LEU A 417 -1.76 -22.19 -19.41
CA LEU A 417 -1.12 -21.12 -20.20
C LEU A 417 -0.32 -21.64 -21.40
N GLY A 418 -0.22 -22.96 -21.60
CA GLY A 418 0.51 -23.58 -22.72
C GLY A 418 2.04 -23.48 -22.63
N LEU A 419 2.58 -23.10 -21.46
CA LEU A 419 4.01 -22.79 -21.27
C LEU A 419 4.90 -24.02 -21.02
N SER A 420 4.31 -25.21 -20.82
CA SER A 420 5.04 -26.48 -20.67
C SER A 420 4.24 -27.67 -21.15
N GLN A 421 4.91 -28.74 -21.59
CA GLN A 421 4.29 -30.05 -21.78
C GLN A 421 4.33 -30.85 -20.47
N ILE A 422 3.18 -31.38 -20.05
CA ILE A 422 3.05 -32.17 -18.81
C ILE A 422 3.73 -33.54 -19.00
N ALA A 423 4.93 -33.70 -18.46
CA ALA A 423 5.69 -34.95 -18.54
C ALA A 423 5.18 -35.96 -17.51
N PHE A 424 4.65 -37.09 -17.99
CA PHE A 424 4.15 -38.17 -17.12
C PHE A 424 5.29 -38.93 -16.44
N ALA A 425 5.63 -38.54 -15.21
CA ALA A 425 6.59 -39.25 -14.38
C ALA A 425 5.99 -40.57 -13.85
N ILE A 426 6.68 -41.68 -14.11
CA ILE A 426 6.34 -43.01 -13.59
C ILE A 426 6.99 -43.16 -12.21
N THR A 427 6.19 -43.33 -11.16
CA THR A 427 6.71 -43.71 -9.83
C THR A 427 7.21 -45.16 -9.86
N ALA A 428 8.49 -45.36 -9.55
CA ALA A 428 9.04 -46.69 -9.32
C ALA A 428 8.45 -47.28 -8.02
N LYS A 429 8.07 -48.57 -8.05
CA LYS A 429 7.54 -49.31 -6.89
C LYS A 429 8.49 -50.42 -6.39
N VAL A 430 9.72 -50.45 -6.91
CA VAL A 430 10.82 -51.32 -6.44
C VAL A 430 11.76 -50.46 -5.61
N VAL A 431 12.20 -50.96 -4.46
CA VAL A 431 12.86 -50.17 -3.42
C VAL A 431 13.97 -51.00 -2.74
N ASP A 432 15.07 -50.36 -2.36
CA ASP A 432 16.21 -51.05 -1.73
C ASP A 432 15.87 -51.59 -0.33
N GLU A 433 16.50 -52.71 0.05
CA GLU A 433 16.27 -53.41 1.33
C GLU A 433 16.57 -52.51 2.56
N ASP A 434 17.57 -51.62 2.44
CA ASP A 434 17.90 -50.56 3.41
C ASP A 434 16.70 -49.64 3.71
N VAL A 435 15.86 -49.36 2.70
CA VAL A 435 14.70 -48.46 2.79
C VAL A 435 13.52 -49.18 3.43
N SER A 436 13.27 -50.44 3.06
CA SER A 436 12.20 -51.26 3.67
C SER A 436 12.36 -51.31 5.19
N LYS A 437 13.58 -51.57 5.67
CA LYS A 437 13.91 -51.60 7.10
C LYS A 437 13.65 -50.27 7.82
N ARG A 438 13.77 -49.12 7.15
CA ARG A 438 13.40 -47.80 7.72
C ARG A 438 11.88 -47.60 7.77
N TYR A 439 11.17 -48.05 6.74
CA TYR A 439 9.70 -47.98 6.67
C TYR A 439 9.04 -48.90 7.71
N GLU A 440 9.55 -50.11 7.90
CA GLU A 440 9.16 -51.05 8.96
C GLU A 440 9.39 -50.49 10.37
N GLN A 441 10.42 -49.66 10.55
CA GLN A 441 10.70 -48.91 11.78
C GLN A 441 9.85 -47.63 11.95
N GLU A 442 8.84 -47.42 11.10
CA GLU A 442 7.96 -46.25 11.06
C GLU A 442 8.71 -44.90 10.90
N MET A 443 9.89 -44.90 10.27
CA MET A 443 10.69 -43.71 10.04
C MET A 443 10.45 -43.11 8.65
N LEU A 444 10.08 -41.82 8.63
CA LEU A 444 10.04 -41.01 7.40
C LEU A 444 11.42 -40.95 6.74
N GLU A 445 11.45 -40.79 5.41
CA GLU A 445 12.66 -40.71 4.61
C GLU A 445 12.76 -39.39 3.86
N PHE A 446 13.85 -38.66 4.07
CA PHE A 446 14.07 -37.30 3.55
C PHE A 446 15.34 -37.19 2.68
N GLY A 447 15.92 -38.32 2.26
CA GLY A 447 17.21 -38.37 1.56
C GLY A 447 17.23 -37.89 0.11
N SER A 448 16.07 -37.67 -0.53
CA SER A 448 16.01 -37.12 -1.90
C SER A 448 16.33 -35.62 -1.92
N SER A 449 16.97 -35.13 -2.98
CA SER A 449 17.25 -33.70 -3.17
C SER A 449 16.07 -32.97 -3.83
N SER A 450 14.85 -33.21 -3.35
CA SER A 450 13.61 -32.68 -3.93
C SER A 450 13.35 -31.23 -3.53
N VAL A 451 12.94 -30.39 -4.49
CA VAL A 451 12.56 -28.98 -4.22
C VAL A 451 11.31 -28.89 -3.32
N MET A 452 10.52 -29.97 -3.24
CA MET A 452 9.41 -30.07 -2.27
C MET A 452 9.89 -30.04 -0.82
N PHE A 453 11.11 -30.54 -0.56
CA PHE A 453 11.73 -30.54 0.77
C PHE A 453 12.38 -29.21 1.13
N ASP A 454 12.94 -28.46 0.16
CA ASP A 454 13.42 -27.08 0.40
C ASP A 454 12.31 -26.22 1.05
N ILE A 455 11.06 -26.36 0.59
CA ILE A 455 9.90 -25.63 1.13
C ILE A 455 9.52 -26.13 2.54
N VAL A 456 9.41 -27.46 2.75
CA VAL A 456 9.08 -28.03 4.07
C VAL A 456 10.10 -27.60 5.12
N ALA A 457 11.39 -27.74 4.82
CA ALA A 457 12.47 -27.37 5.72
C ALA A 457 12.46 -25.86 6.01
N THR A 458 12.28 -25.00 5.00
CA THR A 458 12.24 -23.54 5.20
C THR A 458 11.07 -23.10 6.06
N LEU A 459 9.87 -23.67 5.86
CA LEU A 459 8.68 -23.34 6.67
C LEU A 459 8.82 -23.82 8.12
N ALA A 460 9.41 -25.00 8.34
CA ALA A 460 9.73 -25.51 9.66
C ALA A 460 10.75 -24.59 10.36
N MET A 461 11.88 -24.28 9.72
CA MET A 461 12.91 -23.39 10.27
C MET A 461 12.36 -22.00 10.62
N LEU A 462 11.53 -21.41 9.76
CA LEU A 462 10.87 -20.13 10.04
C LEU A 462 9.96 -20.21 11.29
N ASN A 463 9.14 -21.26 11.42
CA ASN A 463 8.27 -21.43 12.58
C ASN A 463 9.06 -21.68 13.88
N LEU A 464 10.19 -22.39 13.80
CA LEU A 464 11.09 -22.63 14.93
C LEU A 464 11.76 -21.34 15.41
N PHE A 465 12.35 -20.54 14.51
CA PHE A 465 12.99 -19.27 14.86
C PHE A 465 11.99 -18.29 15.48
N SER A 466 10.82 -18.10 14.85
CA SER A 466 9.78 -17.21 15.37
C SER A 466 9.19 -17.67 16.70
N PHE A 467 9.14 -18.97 16.97
CA PHE A 467 8.72 -19.50 18.27
C PHE A 467 9.75 -19.21 19.37
N VAL A 468 11.05 -19.42 19.10
CA VAL A 468 12.13 -19.10 20.04
C VAL A 468 12.16 -17.60 20.36
N GLU A 469 12.06 -16.74 19.35
CA GLU A 469 11.99 -15.29 19.54
C GLU A 469 10.72 -14.84 20.28
N GLY A 470 9.57 -15.50 19.99
CA GLY A 470 8.31 -15.29 20.70
C GLY A 470 8.37 -15.63 22.19
N ILE A 471 9.15 -16.65 22.58
CA ILE A 471 9.42 -16.94 24.00
C ILE A 471 10.24 -15.81 24.64
N VAL A 472 11.27 -15.30 23.97
CA VAL A 472 12.10 -14.19 24.49
C VAL A 472 11.24 -12.92 24.69
N LYS A 473 10.27 -12.67 23.81
CA LYS A 473 9.35 -11.52 23.87
C LYS A 473 8.10 -11.73 24.74
N PHE A 474 7.91 -12.94 25.31
CA PHE A 474 6.75 -13.30 26.14
C PHE A 474 6.58 -12.43 27.38
N SER A 475 7.68 -11.89 27.93
CA SER A 475 7.70 -11.04 29.13
C SER A 475 7.09 -9.64 28.93
N VAL A 476 6.79 -9.22 27.69
CA VAL A 476 6.45 -7.82 27.37
C VAL A 476 5.01 -7.63 26.88
N VAL A 477 4.39 -8.59 26.16
CA VAL A 477 3.08 -8.39 25.50
C VAL A 477 2.15 -9.61 25.63
N GLN A 478 1.11 -9.50 26.46
CA GLN A 478 0.12 -10.57 26.68
C GLN A 478 -0.72 -10.91 25.43
N GLY A 479 -0.93 -9.97 24.51
CA GLY A 479 -1.71 -10.18 23.28
C GLY A 479 -1.12 -11.20 22.30
N LEU A 480 0.15 -11.59 22.44
CA LEU A 480 0.83 -12.52 21.52
C LEU A 480 0.63 -14.01 21.86
N ILE A 481 0.05 -14.33 23.03
CA ILE A 481 -0.09 -15.71 23.53
C ILE A 481 -0.74 -16.66 22.50
N PRO A 482 -1.83 -16.31 21.79
CA PRO A 482 -2.41 -17.19 20.77
C PRO A 482 -1.45 -17.51 19.62
N GLN A 483 -0.60 -16.56 19.21
CA GLN A 483 0.38 -16.78 18.14
C GLN A 483 1.49 -17.72 18.61
N ILE A 484 2.02 -17.53 19.82
CA ILE A 484 3.07 -18.37 20.40
C ILE A 484 2.59 -19.82 20.51
N VAL A 485 1.37 -20.05 21.02
CA VAL A 485 0.76 -21.39 21.11
C VAL A 485 0.55 -22.01 19.72
N LEU A 486 0.12 -21.23 18.73
CA LEU A 486 -0.09 -21.72 17.36
C LEU A 486 1.22 -22.03 16.62
N CYS A 487 2.30 -21.26 16.83
CA CYS A 487 3.63 -21.57 16.33
C CYS A 487 4.21 -22.82 17.01
N TRP A 488 4.05 -22.96 18.33
CA TRP A 488 4.42 -24.18 19.07
C TRP A 488 3.73 -25.43 18.51
N LEU A 489 2.42 -25.38 18.26
CA LEU A 489 1.68 -26.50 17.66
C LEU A 489 2.21 -26.88 16.27
N VAL A 490 2.61 -25.91 15.44
CA VAL A 490 3.25 -26.19 14.14
C VAL A 490 4.64 -26.80 14.33
N VAL A 491 5.42 -26.36 15.32
CA VAL A 491 6.71 -26.98 15.67
C VAL A 491 6.51 -28.43 16.13
N VAL A 492 5.51 -28.73 16.97
CA VAL A 492 5.21 -30.09 17.44
C VAL A 492 4.84 -31.04 16.28
N VAL A 493 3.99 -30.60 15.34
CA VAL A 493 3.63 -31.42 14.16
C VAL A 493 4.84 -31.69 13.24
N ASN A 494 5.83 -30.80 13.22
CA ASN A 494 7.03 -30.94 12.40
C ASN A 494 8.24 -31.59 13.13
N VAL A 495 8.05 -32.20 14.31
CA VAL A 495 9.14 -32.91 15.03
C VAL A 495 9.93 -33.91 14.14
N PRO A 496 9.31 -34.73 13.27
CA PRO A 496 10.06 -35.61 12.37
C PRO A 496 10.96 -34.88 11.37
N VAL A 497 10.57 -33.66 10.96
CA VAL A 497 11.38 -32.80 10.08
C VAL A 497 12.61 -32.31 10.82
N TYR A 498 12.48 -31.81 12.06
CA TYR A 498 13.64 -31.39 12.86
C TYR A 498 14.56 -32.56 13.22
N GLN A 499 14.03 -33.76 13.43
CA GLN A 499 14.84 -34.98 13.58
C GLN A 499 15.70 -35.23 12.34
N ALA A 500 15.14 -35.10 11.13
CA ALA A 500 15.86 -35.26 9.87
C ALA A 500 16.79 -34.08 9.50
N LEU A 501 16.58 -32.88 10.06
CA LEU A 501 17.45 -31.71 9.88
C LEU A 501 18.68 -31.75 10.78
N PHE A 502 18.52 -32.15 12.06
CA PHE A 502 19.54 -31.92 13.09
C PHE A 502 20.06 -33.19 13.80
N PHE A 503 19.25 -34.25 13.92
CA PHE A 503 19.55 -35.36 14.84
C PHE A 503 19.84 -36.70 14.16
N ARG A 504 19.53 -36.85 12.86
CA ARG A 504 19.75 -38.09 12.10
C ARG A 504 21.10 -38.14 11.39
N ASN A 505 21.77 -39.27 11.55
CA ASN A 505 23.08 -39.58 10.95
C ASN A 505 23.01 -40.68 9.85
N ASP A 506 21.81 -41.17 9.52
CA ASP A 506 21.59 -42.18 8.47
C ASP A 506 21.29 -41.55 7.09
N LYS A 507 21.23 -42.40 6.06
CA LYS A 507 20.92 -41.98 4.67
C LYS A 507 19.52 -41.32 4.51
N GLY A 508 18.60 -41.50 5.46
CA GLY A 508 17.26 -40.92 5.44
C GLY A 508 17.15 -39.48 5.97
N ARG A 509 18.25 -38.84 6.38
CA ARG A 509 18.31 -37.42 6.76
C ARG A 509 18.23 -36.48 5.55
N PHE A 510 17.96 -35.20 5.75
CA PHE A 510 18.00 -34.22 4.64
C PHE A 510 19.42 -34.05 4.05
N PRO A 511 19.56 -33.89 2.72
CA PRO A 511 20.83 -33.46 2.12
C PRO A 511 21.30 -32.12 2.67
N PHE A 512 22.61 -31.96 2.90
CA PHE A 512 23.20 -30.74 3.47
C PHE A 512 22.83 -29.46 2.69
N SER A 513 22.65 -29.57 1.37
CA SER A 513 22.17 -28.47 0.51
C SER A 513 20.77 -27.98 0.88
N VAL A 514 19.85 -28.87 1.25
CA VAL A 514 18.49 -28.53 1.72
C VAL A 514 18.57 -27.86 3.09
N VAL A 515 19.36 -28.41 4.01
CA VAL A 515 19.60 -27.83 5.34
C VAL A 515 20.13 -26.40 5.21
N PHE A 516 21.23 -26.21 4.46
CA PHE A 516 21.85 -24.90 4.24
C PHE A 516 20.88 -23.88 3.60
N LYS A 517 20.19 -24.25 2.51
CA LYS A 517 19.14 -23.42 1.90
C LYS A 517 18.08 -23.01 2.92
N SER A 518 17.55 -23.96 3.69
CA SER A 518 16.44 -23.68 4.61
C SER A 518 16.83 -22.72 5.74
N ILE A 519 18.06 -22.85 6.27
CA ILE A 519 18.62 -21.92 7.27
C ILE A 519 18.85 -20.54 6.64
N VAL A 520 19.40 -20.47 5.43
CA VAL A 520 19.63 -19.20 4.72
C VAL A 520 18.30 -18.52 4.42
N PHE A 521 17.32 -19.20 3.81
CA PHE A 521 16.02 -18.59 3.48
C PHE A 521 15.18 -18.23 4.70
N ALA A 522 15.19 -19.03 5.77
CA ALA A 522 14.49 -18.67 7.01
C ALA A 522 15.14 -17.45 7.68
N SER A 523 16.46 -17.47 7.88
CA SER A 523 17.21 -16.32 8.42
C SER A 523 17.04 -15.06 7.57
N LEU A 524 17.13 -15.20 6.23
CA LEU A 524 16.95 -14.09 5.29
C LEU A 524 15.52 -13.55 5.31
N THR A 525 14.49 -14.40 5.52
CA THR A 525 13.09 -13.95 5.68
C THR A 525 12.90 -13.15 6.97
N CYS A 526 13.60 -13.52 8.06
CA CYS A 526 13.65 -12.72 9.29
C CYS A 526 14.42 -11.40 9.11
N VAL A 527 15.55 -11.41 8.37
CA VAL A 527 16.48 -10.28 8.23
C VAL A 527 16.12 -9.30 7.10
N MET A 528 15.41 -9.71 6.05
CA MET A 528 15.00 -8.83 4.93
C MET A 528 13.98 -7.75 5.32
N TYR A 529 13.46 -7.79 6.54
CA TYR A 529 12.67 -6.71 7.15
C TYR A 529 13.40 -6.02 8.31
N GLY A 530 14.74 -6.10 8.36
CA GLY A 530 15.57 -5.12 9.04
C GLY A 530 15.68 -3.82 8.22
N ASP A 531 15.79 -2.68 8.90
CA ASP A 531 15.57 -1.34 8.35
C ASP A 531 16.58 -0.91 7.25
N LYS A 532 16.25 -1.21 5.99
CA LYS A 532 16.84 -0.62 4.78
C LYS A 532 16.43 0.85 4.55
N LEU A 533 16.49 1.64 5.62
CA LEU A 533 16.25 3.07 5.59
C LEU A 533 17.44 3.79 4.92
N PRO A 534 17.22 4.74 3.99
CA PRO A 534 18.28 5.48 3.32
C PRO A 534 18.92 6.56 4.24
N ALA A 535 20.01 7.19 3.79
CA ALA A 535 20.49 8.42 4.43
C ALA A 535 19.56 9.60 4.09
N ILE A 536 19.54 10.62 4.97
CA ILE A 536 18.78 11.87 4.78
C ILE A 536 19.61 13.08 5.25
N ASP A 537 19.66 14.11 4.39
CA ASP A 537 20.19 15.43 4.72
C ASP A 537 19.06 16.41 5.05
N ILE A 538 19.22 17.25 6.07
CA ILE A 538 18.27 18.31 6.45
C ILE A 538 18.96 19.67 6.30
N PHE A 539 18.40 20.52 5.46
CA PHE A 539 18.93 21.86 5.14
C PHE A 539 18.08 22.95 5.81
N VAL A 540 18.67 23.67 6.77
CA VAL A 540 18.07 24.86 7.39
C VAL A 540 18.80 26.10 6.87
N CYS A 541 18.07 27.13 6.44
CA CYS A 541 18.65 28.41 6.01
C CYS A 541 18.23 29.56 6.94
N THR A 542 19.17 30.46 7.28
CA THR A 542 18.90 31.77 7.91
C THR A 542 19.63 32.88 7.15
N ALA A 543 19.11 34.10 7.18
CA ALA A 543 19.58 35.21 6.34
C ALA A 543 20.00 36.48 7.09
N ASP A 544 19.59 36.68 8.34
CA ASP A 544 20.08 37.79 9.18
C ASP A 544 19.82 37.54 10.68
N PRO A 545 20.84 37.55 11.56
CA PRO A 545 20.69 37.23 12.99
C PRO A 545 19.89 38.28 13.78
N LYS A 546 19.59 39.47 13.23
CA LYS A 546 18.74 40.48 13.88
C LYS A 546 17.27 40.37 13.46
N ILE A 547 17.00 39.79 12.29
CA ILE A 547 15.65 39.61 11.73
C ILE A 547 15.11 38.19 12.04
N GLU A 548 16.04 37.23 12.14
CA GLU A 548 15.85 35.81 12.39
C GLU A 548 16.79 35.39 13.54
N PRO A 549 16.43 35.67 14.81
CA PRO A 549 17.36 35.55 15.94
C PRO A 549 17.96 34.15 16.13
N PRO A 550 19.23 34.02 16.56
CA PRO A 550 19.89 32.72 16.69
C PRO A 550 19.12 31.72 17.57
N THR A 551 18.42 32.18 18.61
CA THR A 551 17.54 31.35 19.46
C THR A 551 16.36 30.72 18.71
N MET A 552 15.81 31.37 17.68
CA MET A 552 14.80 30.76 16.80
C MET A 552 15.44 29.68 15.93
N VAL A 553 16.57 30.01 15.29
CA VAL A 553 17.30 29.13 14.38
C VAL A 553 17.66 27.80 15.06
N ILE A 554 18.19 27.85 16.30
CA ILE A 554 18.60 26.63 17.01
C ILE A 554 17.43 25.77 17.49
N ASN A 555 16.25 26.34 17.77
CA ASN A 555 15.08 25.53 18.13
C ASN A 555 14.59 24.69 16.94
N THR A 556 14.66 25.24 15.73
CA THR A 556 14.43 24.50 14.49
C THR A 556 15.48 23.41 14.28
N VAL A 557 16.77 23.70 14.47
CA VAL A 557 17.86 22.70 14.39
C VAL A 557 17.68 21.58 15.43
N LEU A 558 17.37 21.89 16.69
CA LEU A 558 17.14 20.91 17.75
C LEU A 558 15.91 20.02 17.48
N SER A 559 14.88 20.56 16.81
CA SER A 559 13.74 19.77 16.33
C SER A 559 14.10 18.81 15.19
N ALA A 560 15.04 19.20 14.31
CA ALA A 560 15.54 18.35 13.23
C ALA A 560 16.53 17.28 13.72
N LEU A 561 17.29 17.56 14.78
CA LEU A 561 18.19 16.60 15.44
C LEU A 561 17.45 15.51 16.25
N SER A 562 16.17 15.68 16.54
CA SER A 562 15.38 14.81 17.44
C SER A 562 14.30 13.97 16.72
N TYR A 563 14.40 13.81 15.40
CA TYR A 563 13.58 12.84 14.65
C TYR A 563 13.81 11.39 15.12
N ASN A 564 12.79 10.54 14.93
CA ASN A 564 12.85 9.11 15.25
C ASN A 564 13.54 8.32 14.11
N TYR A 565 14.83 8.59 13.88
CA TYR A 565 15.60 8.03 12.77
C TYR A 565 16.99 7.55 13.23
N PRO A 566 17.63 6.58 12.53
CA PRO A 566 19.01 6.16 12.85
C PRO A 566 19.99 7.34 12.76
N PRO A 567 20.70 7.70 13.85
CA PRO A 567 21.55 8.89 13.88
C PRO A 567 22.66 8.90 12.82
N GLU A 568 23.24 7.74 12.55
CA GLU A 568 24.31 7.53 11.56
C GLU A 568 23.84 7.75 10.10
N LYS A 569 22.53 7.86 9.89
CA LYS A 569 21.89 8.13 8.59
C LYS A 569 21.29 9.53 8.48
N LEU A 570 21.43 10.37 9.52
CA LEU A 570 20.81 11.70 9.61
C LEU A 570 21.89 12.78 9.70
N SER A 571 21.86 13.77 8.80
CA SER A 571 22.82 14.89 8.78
C SER A 571 22.10 16.23 8.65
N ILE A 572 22.37 17.16 9.56
CA ILE A 572 21.73 18.49 9.63
C ILE A 572 22.77 19.55 9.24
N PHE A 573 22.41 20.41 8.29
CA PHE A 573 23.23 21.51 7.80
C PHE A 573 22.50 22.84 8.02
N LEU A 574 23.15 23.77 8.72
CA LEU A 574 22.69 25.16 8.85
C LEU A 574 23.48 26.07 7.91
N SER A 575 22.79 26.73 6.97
CA SER A 575 23.39 27.78 6.13
C SER A 575 23.16 29.19 6.68
N ASP A 576 24.29 29.78 7.08
CA ASP A 576 24.64 31.15 7.47
C ASP A 576 24.65 32.22 6.35
N ASP A 577 23.54 32.71 5.75
CA ASP A 577 23.65 33.76 4.70
C ASP A 577 23.94 35.18 5.25
N GLY A 578 23.90 35.36 6.57
CA GLY A 578 24.43 36.51 7.30
C GLY A 578 25.89 36.40 7.71
N GLY A 579 26.43 35.18 7.79
CA GLY A 579 27.84 34.90 8.14
C GLY A 579 28.20 35.29 9.58
N SER A 580 27.33 35.03 10.55
CA SER A 580 27.44 35.62 11.89
C SER A 580 28.04 34.70 12.95
N GLU A 581 29.02 35.24 13.68
CA GLU A 581 29.59 34.62 14.88
C GLU A 581 28.53 34.27 15.94
N PHE A 582 27.43 35.04 16.05
CA PHE A 582 26.34 34.77 16.99
C PHE A 582 25.47 33.58 16.56
N THR A 583 25.26 33.38 15.24
CA THR A 583 24.60 32.17 14.72
C THR A 583 25.46 30.94 14.99
N PHE A 584 26.77 31.05 14.76
CA PHE A 584 27.72 29.97 14.99
C PHE A 584 27.84 29.62 16.49
N TYR A 585 27.95 30.63 17.36
CA TYR A 585 27.95 30.46 18.80
C TYR A 585 26.66 29.80 19.31
N ALA A 586 25.49 30.23 18.83
CA ALA A 586 24.23 29.59 19.16
C ALA A 586 24.20 28.12 18.73
N LEU A 587 24.72 27.79 17.55
CA LEU A 587 24.80 26.40 17.08
C LEU A 587 25.74 25.55 17.94
N MET A 588 26.83 26.11 18.45
CA MET A 588 27.74 25.44 19.38
C MET A 588 27.08 25.20 20.76
N GLU A 589 26.38 26.19 21.30
CA GLU A 589 25.58 26.04 22.52
C GLU A 589 24.48 24.96 22.34
N ALA A 590 23.81 24.95 21.18
CA ALA A 590 22.82 23.94 20.81
C ALA A 590 23.43 22.53 20.62
N SER A 591 24.67 22.41 20.10
CA SER A 591 25.34 21.11 19.96
C SER A 591 25.73 20.51 21.32
N GLN A 592 25.98 21.35 22.34
CA GLN A 592 26.13 20.91 23.73
C GLN A 592 24.77 20.47 24.31
N PHE A 593 23.74 21.32 24.24
CA PHE A 593 22.41 21.00 24.77
C PHE A 593 21.74 19.79 24.09
N SER A 594 22.06 19.51 22.82
CA SER A 594 21.52 18.37 22.08
C SER A 594 21.77 17.02 22.77
N LYS A 595 22.89 16.89 23.50
CA LYS A 595 23.26 15.70 24.29
C LYS A 595 22.28 15.37 25.41
N HIS A 596 21.60 16.38 25.94
CA HIS A 596 20.54 16.20 26.93
C HIS A 596 19.16 16.13 26.25
N TRP A 597 18.94 16.97 25.23
CA TRP A 597 17.63 17.07 24.56
C TRP A 597 17.22 15.83 23.77
N ILE A 598 18.16 15.18 23.07
CA ILE A 598 17.86 14.04 22.20
C ILE A 598 17.47 12.78 23.00
N PRO A 599 18.24 12.31 24.02
CA PRO A 599 17.81 11.19 24.84
C PRO A 599 16.50 11.49 25.58
N PHE A 600 16.34 12.68 26.19
CA PHE A 600 15.08 13.12 26.80
C PHE A 600 13.91 13.04 25.80
N SER A 601 14.11 13.55 24.58
CA SER A 601 13.10 13.54 23.51
C SER A 601 12.70 12.13 23.08
N LYS A 602 13.65 11.20 23.00
CA LYS A 602 13.40 9.79 22.65
C LYS A 602 12.69 9.07 23.80
N LYS A 603 13.19 9.22 25.02
CA LYS A 603 12.71 8.58 26.27
C LYS A 603 11.24 8.93 26.57
N PHE A 604 10.88 10.21 26.53
CA PHE A 604 9.52 10.69 26.84
C PHE A 604 8.64 10.92 25.60
N ARG A 605 9.09 10.55 24.40
CA ARG A 605 8.38 10.74 23.12
C ARG A 605 7.86 12.17 22.92
N VAL A 606 8.72 13.15 23.18
CA VAL A 606 8.40 14.58 23.22
C VAL A 606 7.83 15.12 21.91
N GLU A 607 6.58 15.57 21.92
CA GLU A 607 5.92 16.29 20.84
C GLU A 607 5.40 17.63 21.41
N PRO A 608 5.65 18.79 20.77
CA PRO A 608 6.49 19.03 19.59
C PRO A 608 7.98 18.82 19.85
N ARG A 609 8.76 18.54 18.79
CA ARG A 609 10.22 18.32 18.87
C ARG A 609 11.05 19.59 19.09
N SER A 610 10.43 20.78 19.02
CA SER A 610 11.07 22.07 19.30
C SER A 610 11.02 22.41 20.80
N PRO A 611 12.17 22.59 21.49
CA PRO A 611 12.20 22.88 22.92
C PRO A 611 11.37 24.11 23.31
N ALA A 612 11.48 25.21 22.55
CA ALA A 612 10.68 26.42 22.77
C ALA A 612 9.17 26.15 22.68
N ALA A 613 8.73 25.32 21.73
CA ALA A 613 7.32 24.99 21.53
C ALA A 613 6.80 23.98 22.56
N TYR A 614 7.68 23.17 23.15
CA TYR A 614 7.35 22.19 24.19
C TYR A 614 7.29 22.84 25.58
N PHE A 615 8.37 23.52 26.00
CA PHE A 615 8.46 24.13 27.34
C PHE A 615 7.56 25.35 27.56
N SER A 616 6.90 25.86 26.52
CA SER A 616 5.87 26.91 26.58
C SER A 616 4.43 26.37 26.70
N GLN A 617 4.24 25.05 26.63
CA GLN A 617 2.94 24.41 26.89
C GLN A 617 2.77 24.09 28.38
N ASN A 618 1.53 24.14 28.86
CA ASN A 618 1.20 23.79 30.24
C ASN A 618 1.23 22.27 30.41
N PHE A 619 2.20 21.77 31.17
CA PHE A 619 2.30 20.34 31.48
C PHE A 619 1.22 19.91 32.48
N ASN A 620 0.45 18.87 32.16
CA ASN A 620 -0.50 18.27 33.09
C ASN A 620 0.23 17.30 34.04
N HIS A 621 0.00 17.46 35.34
CA HIS A 621 0.71 16.73 36.41
C HIS A 621 0.24 15.27 36.59
N GLN A 622 0.38 14.41 35.57
CA GLN A 622 0.00 12.99 35.65
C GLN A 622 1.17 11.99 35.52
N ASP A 623 2.38 12.45 35.18
CA ASP A 623 3.57 11.61 35.15
C ASP A 623 4.23 11.41 36.52
N SER A 624 5.09 10.40 36.61
CA SER A 624 5.84 10.05 37.83
C SER A 624 6.81 11.16 38.28
N THR A 625 7.11 11.21 39.59
CA THR A 625 8.00 12.22 40.19
C THR A 625 9.37 12.32 39.49
N LEU A 626 9.96 11.19 39.11
CA LEU A 626 11.25 11.14 38.39
C LEU A 626 11.17 11.85 37.02
N ALA A 627 10.07 11.68 36.29
CA ALA A 627 9.88 12.36 35.00
C ALA A 627 9.73 13.89 35.18
N GLN A 628 9.12 14.33 36.30
CA GLN A 628 9.01 15.75 36.63
C GLN A 628 10.37 16.37 37.00
N GLU A 629 11.23 15.62 37.71
CA GLU A 629 12.60 16.06 38.04
C GLU A 629 13.47 16.17 36.77
N GLU A 630 13.43 15.17 35.88
CA GLU A 630 14.13 15.22 34.60
C GLU A 630 13.62 16.38 33.71
N TRP A 631 12.30 16.57 33.61
CA TRP A 631 11.71 17.69 32.85
C TRP A 631 12.16 19.06 33.38
N LEU A 632 12.22 19.22 34.71
CA LEU A 632 12.71 20.46 35.34
C LEU A 632 14.20 20.69 35.07
N ALA A 633 15.02 19.63 35.12
CA ALA A 633 16.45 19.71 34.81
C ALA A 633 16.69 20.09 33.33
N THR A 634 16.04 19.40 32.38
CA THR A 634 16.16 19.69 30.95
C THR A 634 15.61 21.08 30.60
N LYS A 635 14.51 21.51 31.22
CA LYS A 635 13.98 22.88 31.04
C LYS A 635 14.95 23.93 31.56
N LYS A 636 15.60 23.70 32.71
CA LYS A 636 16.61 24.63 33.22
C LYS A 636 17.80 24.74 32.27
N LEU A 637 18.34 23.61 31.79
CA LEU A 637 19.45 23.60 30.83
C LEU A 637 19.09 24.35 29.54
N TYR A 638 17.85 24.24 29.06
CA TYR A 638 17.34 24.98 27.91
C TYR A 638 17.31 26.50 28.15
N GLU A 639 16.73 26.97 29.27
CA GLU A 639 16.67 28.41 29.57
C GLU A 639 18.07 28.99 29.88
N ASP A 640 18.94 28.23 30.55
CA ASP A 640 20.34 28.62 30.80
C ASP A 640 21.12 28.78 29.47
N MET A 641 20.92 27.87 28.50
CA MET A 641 21.48 27.98 27.14
C MET A 641 20.92 29.20 26.40
N LYS A 642 19.58 29.36 26.40
CA LYS A 642 18.88 30.46 25.73
C LYS A 642 19.37 31.82 26.25
N PHE A 643 19.49 31.96 27.58
CA PHE A 643 19.99 33.16 28.23
C PHE A 643 21.42 33.51 27.83
N ARG A 644 22.32 32.51 27.69
CA ARG A 644 23.69 32.76 27.20
C ARG A 644 23.71 33.34 25.78
N ILE A 645 22.90 32.77 24.88
CA ILE A 645 22.78 33.21 23.48
C ILE A 645 22.17 34.61 23.38
N GLU A 646 21.06 34.86 24.10
CA GLU A 646 20.38 36.15 24.12
C GLU A 646 21.31 37.23 24.67
N ARG A 647 21.95 37.00 25.82
CA ARG A 647 22.91 37.92 26.44
C ARG A 647 24.12 38.21 25.54
N ALA A 648 24.71 37.22 24.87
CA ALA A 648 25.81 37.46 23.94
C ALA A 648 25.39 38.34 22.75
N THR A 649 24.18 38.12 22.24
CA THR A 649 23.58 38.90 21.14
C THR A 649 23.28 40.35 21.58
N GLU A 650 22.77 40.54 22.81
CA GLU A 650 22.51 41.87 23.41
C GLU A 650 23.80 42.65 23.71
N MET A 651 24.82 41.99 24.25
CA MET A 651 26.14 42.59 24.50
C MET A 651 26.94 42.82 23.22
N GLY A 652 26.47 42.34 22.06
CA GLY A 652 27.14 42.47 20.76
C GLY A 652 28.57 41.90 20.75
N SER A 653 28.87 40.93 21.62
CA SER A 653 30.21 40.39 21.81
C SER A 653 30.19 39.03 22.52
N ILE A 654 31.12 38.16 22.13
CA ILE A 654 31.37 36.85 22.74
C ILE A 654 32.64 36.97 23.60
N SER A 655 32.67 36.33 24.78
CA SER A 655 33.86 36.34 25.64
C SER A 655 35.01 35.55 25.00
N LYS A 656 36.24 36.05 25.13
CA LYS A 656 37.44 35.39 24.57
C LYS A 656 37.58 33.95 25.03
N GLU A 657 37.38 33.71 26.32
CA GLU A 657 37.35 32.37 26.92
C GLU A 657 36.45 31.40 26.12
N VAL A 658 35.24 31.83 25.72
CA VAL A 658 34.29 31.01 24.95
C VAL A 658 34.75 30.83 23.50
N MET A 659 35.37 31.84 22.88
CA MET A 659 35.95 31.70 21.54
C MET A 659 37.12 30.70 21.51
N ASP A 660 37.96 30.71 22.54
CA ASP A 660 39.12 29.82 22.67
C ASP A 660 38.71 28.33 22.84
N HIS A 661 37.45 28.02 23.14
CA HIS A 661 36.94 26.64 23.19
C HIS A 661 36.75 26.01 21.80
N HIS A 662 36.68 26.77 20.71
CA HIS A 662 36.41 26.20 19.38
C HIS A 662 37.15 26.90 18.23
N LYS A 663 38.02 26.15 17.54
CA LYS A 663 38.87 26.60 16.41
C LYS A 663 38.15 27.50 15.38
N GLY A 664 36.87 27.23 15.11
CA GLY A 664 36.08 27.92 14.10
C GLY A 664 35.91 29.42 14.32
N PHE A 665 36.01 29.91 15.56
CA PHE A 665 35.95 31.36 15.82
C PHE A 665 37.10 32.14 15.16
N ALA A 666 38.24 31.49 14.86
CA ALA A 666 39.36 32.12 14.15
C ALA A 666 39.03 32.54 12.71
N GLU A 667 37.93 32.05 12.12
CA GLU A 667 37.44 32.48 10.80
C GLU A 667 36.87 33.91 10.82
N TRP A 668 36.44 34.41 11.99
CA TRP A 668 35.94 35.78 12.14
C TRP A 668 37.06 36.74 12.57
N ASN A 669 37.39 37.67 11.68
CA ASN A 669 38.39 38.73 11.91
C ASN A 669 37.81 40.10 11.52
N SER A 670 38.55 41.18 11.78
CA SER A 670 38.08 42.57 11.58
C SER A 670 37.79 42.99 10.13
N GLN A 671 38.07 42.13 9.14
CA GLN A 671 37.71 42.34 7.73
C GLN A 671 36.43 41.60 7.31
N VAL A 672 35.93 40.69 8.15
CA VAL A 672 34.72 39.88 7.89
C VAL A 672 33.48 40.73 8.05
N THR A 673 32.64 40.74 7.01
CA THR A 673 31.36 41.48 6.98
C THR A 673 30.33 40.66 6.21
N LYS A 674 29.03 40.92 6.42
CA LYS A 674 27.92 40.21 5.74
C LYS A 674 27.99 40.23 4.20
N GLN A 675 28.74 41.17 3.60
CA GLN A 675 28.93 41.31 2.16
C GLN A 675 30.33 40.88 1.68
N ASN A 676 31.29 40.68 2.58
CA ASN A 676 32.66 40.26 2.28
C ASN A 676 33.19 39.31 3.36
N HIS A 677 33.19 38.00 3.07
CA HIS A 677 33.77 36.96 3.92
C HIS A 677 34.10 35.72 3.09
N GLN A 678 35.09 34.95 3.54
CA GLN A 678 35.45 33.65 2.96
C GLN A 678 34.35 32.59 3.18
N SER A 679 34.49 31.43 2.53
CA SER A 679 33.71 30.24 2.83
C SER A 679 34.10 29.68 4.19
N ILE A 680 33.13 29.57 5.11
CA ILE A 680 33.30 29.02 6.46
C ILE A 680 32.47 27.74 6.53
N VAL A 681 33.15 26.61 6.74
CA VAL A 681 32.53 25.31 6.98
C VAL A 681 33.11 24.72 8.26
N GLN A 682 32.25 24.27 9.18
CA GLN A 682 32.66 23.63 10.44
C GLN A 682 31.73 22.45 10.73
N ILE A 683 32.29 21.31 11.15
CA ILE A 683 31.53 20.13 11.57
C ILE A 683 31.55 20.08 13.11
N LEU A 684 30.41 20.40 13.75
CA LEU A 684 30.30 20.50 15.21
C LEU A 684 30.00 19.14 15.87
N ILE A 685 29.28 18.27 15.16
CA ILE A 685 29.05 16.88 15.53
C ILE A 685 29.34 16.04 14.29
N ASP A 686 30.29 15.12 14.40
CA ASP A 686 30.57 14.13 13.36
C ASP A 686 29.79 12.85 13.67
N GLY A 687 28.63 12.67 13.03
CA GLY A 687 27.75 11.52 13.24
C GLY A 687 28.31 10.21 12.67
N LYS A 688 29.46 10.20 11.97
CA LYS A 688 30.16 8.98 11.56
C LYS A 688 31.13 8.47 12.65
N ASN A 689 31.52 9.32 13.60
CA ASN A 689 32.51 9.00 14.63
C ASN A 689 31.87 8.37 15.88
N PRO A 690 32.27 7.15 16.31
CA PRO A 690 31.72 6.48 17.50
C PRO A 690 31.93 7.21 18.84
N LYS A 691 32.72 8.30 18.88
CA LYS A 691 32.89 9.15 20.07
C LYS A 691 31.88 10.31 20.15
N SER A 692 31.11 10.55 19.08
CA SER A 692 30.08 11.59 19.01
C SER A 692 28.78 11.09 19.65
N VAL A 693 28.78 10.94 20.98
CA VAL A 693 27.65 10.39 21.74
C VAL A 693 26.93 11.43 22.61
N ASP A 694 25.66 11.12 22.92
CA ASP A 694 24.87 11.73 23.99
C ASP A 694 25.22 11.16 25.38
N ASP A 695 24.59 11.71 26.42
CA ASP A 695 24.87 11.33 27.81
C ASP A 695 24.50 9.87 28.14
N ASP A 696 23.53 9.30 27.41
CA ASP A 696 23.12 7.89 27.50
C ASP A 696 24.02 6.97 26.63
N VAL A 697 25.12 7.51 26.08
CA VAL A 697 26.12 6.83 25.23
C VAL A 697 25.56 6.37 23.86
N HIS A 698 24.51 7.02 23.35
CA HIS A 698 24.01 6.79 21.99
C HIS A 698 24.62 7.77 20.99
N GLN A 699 24.84 7.31 19.75
CA GLN A 699 25.42 8.11 18.67
C GLN A 699 24.50 9.28 18.26
N LEU A 700 25.11 10.44 17.98
CA LEU A 700 24.43 11.66 17.58
C LEU A 700 24.41 11.87 16.05
N PRO A 701 23.39 12.54 15.49
CA PRO A 701 23.37 12.93 14.08
C PRO A 701 24.49 13.92 13.73
N THR A 702 24.93 13.93 12.48
CA THR A 702 25.94 14.89 11.99
C THR A 702 25.38 16.32 12.01
N LEU A 703 26.16 17.30 12.46
CA LEU A 703 25.76 18.71 12.53
C LEU A 703 26.84 19.61 11.90
N VAL A 704 26.46 20.35 10.85
CA VAL A 704 27.37 21.16 10.03
C VAL A 704 26.91 22.62 9.95
N TYR A 705 27.84 23.55 10.11
CA TYR A 705 27.67 24.98 9.83
C TYR A 705 28.26 25.34 8.46
N LEU A 706 27.56 26.16 7.68
CA LEU A 706 28.02 26.70 6.39
C LEU A 706 27.69 28.20 6.26
N ALA A 707 28.70 29.06 6.24
CA ALA A 707 28.58 30.38 5.60
C ALA A 707 29.31 30.34 4.25
N ARG A 708 28.57 30.41 3.14
CA ARG A 708 29.13 30.40 1.78
C ARG A 708 29.88 31.70 1.49
N GLU A 709 30.93 31.66 0.66
CA GLU A 709 31.73 32.84 0.37
C GLU A 709 30.87 33.99 -0.20
N LYS A 710 31.14 35.22 0.27
CA LYS A 710 30.55 36.44 -0.25
C LYS A 710 31.62 37.47 -0.54
N ARG A 711 31.51 38.14 -1.70
CA ARG A 711 32.42 39.19 -2.16
C ARG A 711 31.60 40.31 -2.80
N PRO A 712 31.91 41.61 -2.60
CA PRO A 712 31.12 42.70 -3.16
C PRO A 712 31.07 42.77 -4.70
N GLN A 713 31.97 42.07 -5.38
CA GLN A 713 32.02 42.01 -6.85
C GLN A 713 31.15 40.89 -7.46
N TRP A 714 30.64 39.95 -6.65
CA TRP A 714 29.92 38.77 -7.13
C TRP A 714 28.44 38.80 -6.70
N PRO A 715 27.47 38.70 -7.65
CA PRO A 715 26.05 38.72 -7.32
C PRO A 715 25.62 37.44 -6.59
N HIS A 716 24.73 37.55 -5.61
CA HIS A 716 24.34 36.42 -4.75
C HIS A 716 22.83 36.11 -4.75
N ASN A 717 22.46 34.84 -4.95
CA ASN A 717 21.08 34.40 -5.15
C ASN A 717 20.29 34.11 -3.85
N PHE A 718 20.56 34.83 -2.75
CA PHE A 718 19.95 34.64 -1.42
C PHE A 718 19.80 33.14 -1.05
N LYS A 719 18.63 32.72 -0.53
CA LYS A 719 18.31 31.34 -0.14
C LYS A 719 18.54 30.31 -1.25
N ALA A 720 18.36 30.66 -2.53
CA ALA A 720 18.65 29.74 -3.63
C ALA A 720 20.15 29.49 -3.76
N GLY A 721 20.98 30.53 -3.59
CA GLY A 721 22.43 30.39 -3.49
C GLY A 721 22.88 29.59 -2.27
N SER A 722 22.21 29.76 -1.11
CA SER A 722 22.44 28.95 0.08
C SER A 722 22.11 27.47 -0.15
N MET A 723 20.94 27.16 -0.72
CA MET A 723 20.56 25.78 -1.05
C MET A 723 21.50 25.16 -2.09
N ASN A 724 21.90 25.89 -3.13
CA ASN A 724 22.87 25.40 -4.12
C ASN A 724 24.23 25.07 -3.49
N ALA A 725 24.72 25.92 -2.58
CA ALA A 725 25.96 25.67 -1.85
C ALA A 725 25.84 24.46 -0.91
N LEU A 726 24.72 24.35 -0.18
CA LEU A 726 24.42 23.21 0.69
C LEU A 726 24.40 21.88 -0.07
N ILE A 727 23.76 21.80 -1.25
CA ILE A 727 23.74 20.58 -2.08
C ILE A 727 25.17 20.08 -2.36
N ARG A 728 26.08 21.00 -2.72
CA ARG A 728 27.49 20.69 -3.05
C ARG A 728 28.31 20.29 -1.82
N VAL A 729 28.29 21.10 -0.77
CA VAL A 729 28.99 20.83 0.51
C VAL A 729 28.53 19.49 1.10
N SER A 730 27.23 19.23 1.07
CA SER A 730 26.66 17.98 1.54
C SER A 730 27.08 16.77 0.69
N SER A 731 27.29 16.89 -0.63
CA SER A 731 27.81 15.75 -1.42
C SER A 731 29.25 15.33 -1.08
N GLU A 732 30.04 16.18 -0.40
CA GLU A 732 31.38 15.82 0.09
C GLU A 732 31.34 15.19 1.49
N ILE A 733 30.37 15.60 2.34
CA ILE A 733 30.28 15.20 3.75
C ILE A 733 29.40 13.95 3.97
N SER A 734 28.21 13.91 3.36
CA SER A 734 27.14 12.91 3.66
C SER A 734 26.53 12.28 2.42
N ASN A 735 26.33 13.07 1.35
CA ASN A 735 25.77 12.69 0.06
C ASN A 735 24.46 11.87 0.12
N ALA A 736 23.52 12.25 0.99
CA ALA A 736 22.30 11.48 1.15
C ALA A 736 21.39 11.56 -0.09
N PRO A 737 20.71 10.45 -0.50
CA PRO A 737 19.85 10.45 -1.67
C PRO A 737 18.56 11.28 -1.51
N ILE A 738 18.20 11.66 -0.27
CA ILE A 738 17.01 12.45 0.06
C ILE A 738 17.42 13.67 0.89
N ILE A 739 16.85 14.84 0.55
CA ILE A 739 17.13 16.14 1.16
C ILE A 739 15.81 16.75 1.64
N LEU A 740 15.65 16.98 2.95
CA LEU A 740 14.59 17.80 3.53
C LEU A 740 15.07 19.26 3.58
N ASN A 741 14.23 20.21 3.16
CA ASN A 741 14.53 21.64 3.31
C ASN A 741 13.57 22.34 4.29
N LEU A 742 14.12 23.21 5.13
CA LEU A 742 13.40 23.98 6.14
C LEU A 742 13.83 25.46 6.14
N ASP A 743 12.87 26.34 6.43
CA ASP A 743 13.15 27.71 6.87
C ASP A 743 13.44 27.72 8.38
N CYS A 744 14.25 28.69 8.83
CA CYS A 744 14.61 28.85 10.24
C CYS A 744 13.43 29.03 11.20
N ASP A 745 12.26 29.48 10.71
CA ASP A 745 11.01 29.65 11.45
C ASP A 745 9.99 28.49 11.26
N MET A 746 10.44 27.32 10.79
CA MET A 746 9.60 26.13 10.56
C MET A 746 10.23 24.88 11.22
N TYR A 747 9.70 24.47 12.37
CA TYR A 747 10.23 23.37 13.18
C TYR A 747 9.46 22.05 12.98
N SER A 748 10.13 20.93 13.29
CA SER A 748 9.52 19.60 13.33
C SER A 748 8.56 19.47 14.52
N ASN A 749 7.32 19.04 14.25
CA ASN A 749 6.33 18.77 15.28
C ASN A 749 6.21 17.26 15.56
N ASP A 750 6.22 16.41 14.53
CA ASP A 750 6.15 14.94 14.67
C ASP A 750 7.49 14.24 14.37
N SER A 751 7.90 13.36 15.29
CA SER A 751 9.07 12.47 15.23
C SER A 751 9.14 11.55 14.02
N ASP A 752 8.00 11.04 13.53
CA ASP A 752 7.96 9.95 12.56
C ASP A 752 7.66 10.43 11.13
N THR A 753 7.46 11.75 10.93
CA THR A 753 7.35 12.45 9.64
C THR A 753 8.32 11.91 8.57
N ILE A 754 9.58 11.65 8.95
CA ILE A 754 10.60 11.11 8.05
C ILE A 754 10.19 9.72 7.52
N LYS A 755 9.75 8.81 8.39
CA LYS A 755 9.38 7.43 8.01
C LYS A 755 8.11 7.42 7.16
N GLU A 756 7.14 8.28 7.49
CA GLU A 756 5.93 8.48 6.69
C GLU A 756 6.29 8.97 5.28
N THR A 757 7.17 9.97 5.18
CA THR A 757 7.64 10.50 3.88
C THR A 757 8.34 9.40 3.05
N LEU A 758 9.15 8.55 3.69
CA LEU A 758 9.89 7.49 3.00
C LEU A 758 8.99 6.48 2.29
N CYS A 759 7.75 6.27 2.74
CA CYS A 759 6.78 5.43 2.04
C CYS A 759 6.59 5.88 0.57
N PHE A 760 6.57 7.19 0.31
CA PHE A 760 6.40 7.75 -1.04
C PHE A 760 7.65 7.67 -1.93
N PHE A 761 8.83 7.41 -1.35
CA PHE A 761 10.10 7.24 -2.08
C PHE A 761 10.49 5.78 -2.25
N MET A 762 10.11 4.91 -1.30
CA MET A 762 10.46 3.49 -1.24
C MET A 762 9.36 2.56 -1.82
N ASP A 763 8.20 3.09 -2.22
CA ASP A 763 7.19 2.38 -3.02
C ASP A 763 7.82 1.76 -4.29
N GLU A 764 7.70 0.44 -4.45
CA GLU A 764 8.34 -0.31 -5.53
C GLU A 764 7.80 0.04 -6.93
N GLU A 765 6.50 0.38 -7.02
CA GLU A 765 5.80 0.65 -8.29
C GLU A 765 5.88 2.14 -8.68
N HIS A 766 5.89 3.03 -7.69
CA HIS A 766 5.74 4.48 -7.87
C HIS A 766 6.86 5.32 -7.28
N GLY A 767 7.58 4.86 -6.25
CA GLY A 767 8.58 5.66 -5.53
C GLY A 767 9.75 6.15 -6.39
N HIS A 768 10.13 5.36 -7.40
CA HIS A 768 11.13 5.74 -8.41
C HIS A 768 10.67 6.89 -9.34
N LYS A 769 9.36 7.17 -9.42
CA LYS A 769 8.78 8.31 -10.17
C LYS A 769 8.69 9.57 -9.32
N THR A 770 8.62 9.44 -7.99
CA THR A 770 8.52 10.54 -7.02
C THR A 770 9.79 11.38 -7.02
N SER A 771 9.67 12.67 -7.39
CA SER A 771 10.77 13.64 -7.32
C SER A 771 10.85 14.35 -5.97
N TYR A 772 9.71 14.79 -5.43
CA TYR A 772 9.60 15.38 -4.10
C TYR A 772 8.21 15.20 -3.47
N VAL A 773 8.15 15.42 -2.16
CA VAL A 773 6.96 15.32 -1.30
C VAL A 773 6.86 16.59 -0.47
N GLN A 774 5.79 17.37 -0.64
CA GLN A 774 5.57 18.66 0.04
C GLN A 774 4.49 18.51 1.12
N TYR A 775 4.81 18.87 2.36
CA TYR A 775 3.82 18.96 3.45
C TYR A 775 3.16 20.35 3.50
N PRO A 776 1.92 20.48 4.03
CA PRO A 776 1.28 21.77 4.27
C PRO A 776 2.05 22.63 5.29
N GLN A 777 2.10 23.94 5.05
CA GLN A 777 2.73 24.90 5.97
C GLN A 777 1.75 25.29 7.08
N ASN A 778 1.89 24.68 8.24
CA ASN A 778 1.09 25.00 9.43
C ASN A 778 1.80 26.04 10.31
N PHE A 779 1.03 26.79 11.12
CA PHE A 779 1.54 27.83 12.02
C PHE A 779 0.94 27.71 13.42
N ASN A 780 1.70 28.02 14.48
CA ASN A 780 1.26 27.88 15.88
C ASN A 780 0.62 29.14 16.48
N ASN A 781 0.85 30.31 15.90
CA ASN A 781 0.51 31.61 16.50
C ASN A 781 -0.78 32.24 15.94
N ILE A 782 -1.55 31.49 15.15
CA ILE A 782 -2.80 31.91 14.50
C ILE A 782 -4.00 31.85 15.47
N THR A 783 -4.94 32.81 15.38
CA THR A 783 -6.18 32.80 16.19
C THR A 783 -7.31 32.01 15.53
N LYS A 784 -8.35 31.66 16.32
CA LYS A 784 -9.47 30.83 15.84
C LYS A 784 -10.25 31.46 14.68
N ASN A 785 -10.36 32.79 14.62
CA ASN A 785 -11.03 33.51 13.54
C ASN A 785 -10.01 34.33 12.72
N ASP A 786 -8.86 33.73 12.36
CA ASP A 786 -7.67 34.35 11.74
C ASP A 786 -7.97 35.60 10.87
N ILE A 787 -7.80 36.76 11.50
CA ILE A 787 -8.11 38.07 10.90
C ILE A 787 -7.26 38.40 9.66
N TYR A 788 -6.14 37.69 9.45
CA TYR A 788 -5.25 37.94 8.33
C TYR A 788 -5.24 36.81 7.30
N SER A 789 -6.02 35.73 7.50
CA SER A 789 -6.06 34.54 6.64
C SER A 789 -4.64 34.04 6.31
N SER A 790 -3.77 34.01 7.31
CA SER A 790 -2.40 33.50 7.25
C SER A 790 -2.33 31.98 7.25
N ALA A 791 -3.39 31.28 7.66
CA ALA A 791 -3.45 29.82 7.67
C ALA A 791 -3.59 29.20 6.26
N PHE A 792 -4.26 29.91 5.33
CA PHE A 792 -4.53 29.45 3.96
C PHE A 792 -5.22 28.08 3.85
N ASN A 793 -6.03 27.68 4.85
CA ASN A 793 -6.66 26.36 4.95
C ASN A 793 -7.31 25.86 3.64
N THR A 794 -8.19 26.65 3.03
CA THR A 794 -8.85 26.30 1.75
C THR A 794 -7.87 26.08 0.59
N VAL A 795 -6.78 26.84 0.54
CA VAL A 795 -5.73 26.69 -0.49
C VAL A 795 -4.93 25.41 -0.26
N ASN A 796 -4.52 25.15 0.99
CA ASN A 796 -3.75 23.97 1.35
C ASN A 796 -4.56 22.67 1.21
N MET A 797 -5.84 22.69 1.60
CA MET A 797 -6.70 21.49 1.62
C MET A 797 -7.40 21.21 0.28
N ILE A 798 -7.83 22.24 -0.45
CA ILE A 798 -8.61 22.07 -1.69
C ILE A 798 -7.81 22.44 -2.93
N GLU A 799 -7.25 23.66 -3.02
CA GLU A 799 -6.55 24.08 -4.24
C GLU A 799 -5.31 23.20 -4.53
N PHE A 800 -4.41 23.02 -3.55
CA PHE A 800 -3.18 22.25 -3.73
C PHE A 800 -3.41 20.74 -3.89
N ALA A 801 -4.43 20.17 -3.23
CA ALA A 801 -4.85 18.78 -3.47
C ALA A 801 -5.40 18.59 -4.89
N GLY A 802 -6.20 19.55 -5.38
CA GLY A 802 -6.65 19.58 -6.77
C GLY A 802 -5.49 19.65 -7.78
N MET A 803 -4.40 20.35 -7.46
CA MET A 803 -3.18 20.34 -8.28
C MET A 803 -2.48 18.98 -8.27
N ASP A 804 -2.43 18.29 -7.13
CA ASP A 804 -1.78 16.98 -7.08
C ASP A 804 -2.53 15.90 -7.86
N GLY A 805 -3.86 16.02 -8.01
CA GLY A 805 -4.63 15.23 -8.97
C GLY A 805 -4.15 15.33 -10.43
N PHE A 806 -3.38 16.37 -10.78
CA PHE A 806 -2.70 16.50 -12.07
C PHE A 806 -1.21 16.09 -12.04
N ASN A 807 -0.72 15.56 -10.92
CA ASN A 807 0.69 15.31 -10.56
C ASN A 807 1.50 16.62 -10.50
N ALA A 808 0.87 17.69 -10.02
CA ALA A 808 1.34 19.07 -10.13
C ALA A 808 1.38 19.83 -8.79
N ALA A 809 1.59 19.11 -7.68
CA ALA A 809 1.95 19.73 -6.39
C ALA A 809 3.06 20.79 -6.55
N PHE A 810 2.91 21.90 -5.83
CA PHE A 810 3.89 22.98 -5.78
C PHE A 810 4.98 22.70 -4.73
N TYR A 811 6.20 23.08 -5.05
CA TYR A 811 7.25 23.29 -4.05
C TYR A 811 7.06 24.69 -3.42
N LEU A 812 6.76 24.73 -2.12
CA LEU A 812 6.39 25.93 -1.36
C LEU A 812 7.57 26.54 -0.56
N GLY A 813 8.77 25.97 -0.67
CA GLY A 813 10.01 26.54 -0.13
C GLY A 813 10.44 26.07 1.26
N THR A 814 9.64 25.27 1.97
CA THR A 814 9.96 24.66 3.28
C THR A 814 9.02 23.47 3.53
N GLY A 815 9.43 22.52 4.37
CA GLY A 815 8.64 21.32 4.69
C GLY A 815 8.52 20.35 3.52
N CYS A 816 9.56 20.24 2.71
CA CYS A 816 9.57 19.43 1.49
C CYS A 816 10.78 18.50 1.44
N PHE A 817 10.54 17.23 1.13
CA PHE A 817 11.57 16.22 0.94
C PHE A 817 11.80 16.03 -0.55
N HIS A 818 13.06 16.12 -1.00
CA HIS A 818 13.46 16.01 -2.39
C HIS A 818 14.41 14.84 -2.61
N ARG A 819 14.24 14.11 -3.72
CA ARG A 819 15.26 13.19 -4.25
C ARG A 819 16.44 14.01 -4.76
N ARG A 820 17.65 13.84 -4.20
CA ARG A 820 18.87 14.64 -4.51
C ARG A 820 19.09 14.80 -6.02
N GLU A 821 19.05 13.69 -6.76
CA GLU A 821 19.24 13.66 -8.21
C GLU A 821 18.29 14.58 -8.98
N SER A 822 17.05 14.78 -8.49
CA SER A 822 16.09 15.68 -9.12
C SER A 822 16.44 17.16 -8.93
N LEU A 823 17.00 17.55 -7.77
CA LEU A 823 17.56 18.87 -7.54
C LEU A 823 18.88 19.09 -8.31
N CYS A 824 19.63 18.00 -8.56
CA CYS A 824 20.78 17.96 -9.46
C CYS A 824 20.40 17.88 -10.95
N GLY A 825 19.12 18.05 -11.32
CA GLY A 825 18.68 18.14 -12.72
C GLY A 825 18.70 16.82 -13.52
N LEU A 826 18.73 15.66 -12.85
CA LEU A 826 18.63 14.37 -13.53
C LEU A 826 17.27 14.25 -14.24
N ASN A 827 17.31 13.92 -15.54
CA ASN A 827 16.09 13.70 -16.32
C ASN A 827 15.55 12.29 -16.04
N TYR A 828 14.31 12.20 -15.56
CA TYR A 828 13.64 10.90 -15.36
C TYR A 828 13.49 10.15 -16.70
N SER A 829 13.66 8.83 -16.64
CA SER A 829 13.37 7.88 -17.73
C SER A 829 12.65 6.66 -17.17
N GLU A 830 11.82 5.98 -17.98
CA GLU A 830 10.98 4.88 -17.49
C GLU A 830 11.76 3.63 -17.02
N ASN A 831 13.03 3.54 -17.43
CA ASN A 831 13.97 2.49 -17.00
C ASN A 831 14.70 2.83 -15.68
N TYR A 832 14.52 4.05 -15.15
CA TYR A 832 15.12 4.45 -13.87
C TYR A 832 14.44 3.72 -12.71
N ARG A 833 15.24 3.02 -11.89
CA ARG A 833 14.78 2.32 -10.68
C ARG A 833 15.26 2.93 -9.37
N GLY A 834 16.17 3.92 -9.42
CA GLY A 834 16.54 4.81 -8.31
C GLY A 834 17.07 4.12 -7.06
N ASP A 835 18.37 3.84 -7.00
CA ASP A 835 18.98 3.16 -5.86
C ASP A 835 19.11 4.06 -4.63
N LEU A 836 18.06 4.07 -3.80
CA LEU A 836 18.06 4.73 -2.48
C LEU A 836 19.00 4.05 -1.46
N ASN A 837 19.51 2.85 -1.74
CA ASN A 837 20.49 2.16 -0.89
C ASN A 837 21.95 2.48 -1.27
N SER A 838 22.18 3.35 -2.27
CA SER A 838 23.50 3.86 -2.65
C SER A 838 24.04 4.85 -1.61
N VAL A 839 24.31 4.34 -0.40
CA VAL A 839 25.21 4.99 0.56
C VAL A 839 26.61 4.90 -0.05
N CYS A 840 26.97 5.89 -0.85
CA CYS A 840 28.34 6.06 -1.31
C CYS A 840 29.22 6.30 -0.07
N ASP A 841 30.22 5.45 0.14
CA ASP A 841 31.16 5.48 1.28
C ASP A 841 32.16 6.65 1.21
N ILE A 842 31.68 7.83 0.83
CA ILE A 842 32.47 9.05 0.66
C ILE A 842 32.97 9.51 2.04
N GLY A 843 34.29 9.66 2.14
CA GLY A 843 34.95 10.23 3.30
C GLY A 843 35.11 9.31 4.52
N LYS A 844 34.85 8.01 4.43
CA LYS A 844 35.07 7.07 5.56
C LYS A 844 36.49 7.11 6.14
N ASP A 845 37.49 7.28 5.27
CA ASP A 845 38.90 7.35 5.64
C ASP A 845 39.45 8.78 5.78
N ARG A 846 38.60 9.81 5.64
CA ARG A 846 39.02 11.22 5.68
C ARG A 846 38.77 11.86 7.04
N THR A 847 39.67 12.75 7.44
CA THR A 847 39.54 13.54 8.65
C THR A 847 38.52 14.66 8.50
N ILE A 848 37.97 15.13 9.63
CA ILE A 848 37.09 16.31 9.69
C ILE A 848 37.73 17.52 9.00
N TYR A 849 39.05 17.71 9.15
CA TYR A 849 39.77 18.82 8.51
C TYR A 849 39.77 18.73 6.98
N GLU A 850 40.00 17.54 6.41
CA GLU A 850 39.94 17.34 4.96
C GLU A 850 38.52 17.50 4.39
N LEU A 851 37.50 17.11 5.17
CA LEU A 851 36.09 17.33 4.81
C LEU A 851 35.69 18.81 4.87
N GLU A 852 36.15 19.55 5.88
CA GLU A 852 35.93 21.00 6.01
C GLU A 852 36.62 21.78 4.87
N GLU A 853 37.92 21.56 4.63
CA GLU A 853 38.67 22.27 3.58
C GLU A 853 38.18 21.90 2.17
N GLY A 854 37.86 20.62 1.90
CA GLY A 854 37.22 20.21 0.65
C GLY A 854 35.86 20.89 0.44
N SER A 855 35.06 21.00 1.51
CA SER A 855 33.76 21.68 1.48
C SER A 855 33.86 23.19 1.27
N LYS A 856 34.87 23.87 1.83
CA LYS A 856 35.10 25.31 1.64
C LYS A 856 35.20 25.66 0.15
N VAL A 857 35.95 24.89 -0.63
CA VAL A 857 36.10 25.10 -2.08
C VAL A 857 34.76 25.04 -2.82
N LEU A 858 33.87 24.11 -2.44
CA LEU A 858 32.53 23.97 -3.01
C LEU A 858 31.59 25.13 -2.64
N ALA A 859 31.90 25.86 -1.57
CA ALA A 859 31.14 26.99 -1.07
C ALA A 859 31.63 28.37 -1.59
N ASN A 860 32.61 28.40 -2.49
CA ASN A 860 33.17 29.64 -3.06
C ASN A 860 32.21 30.37 -4.02
N CYS A 861 32.37 31.70 -4.13
CA CYS A 861 31.41 32.55 -4.84
C CYS A 861 31.52 32.47 -6.38
N SER A 862 32.69 32.09 -6.90
CA SER A 862 32.94 31.91 -8.34
C SER A 862 32.47 30.56 -8.91
N TYR A 863 32.08 29.59 -8.07
CA TYR A 863 31.76 28.21 -8.51
C TYR A 863 30.61 28.13 -9.55
N GLU A 864 29.71 29.12 -9.54
CA GLU A 864 28.56 29.22 -10.44
C GLU A 864 28.81 30.14 -11.66
N ALA A 865 30.05 30.63 -11.86
CA ALA A 865 30.38 31.62 -12.88
C ALA A 865 30.71 31.04 -14.27
N ASP A 866 31.50 29.97 -14.34
CA ASP A 866 32.15 29.50 -15.58
C ASP A 866 31.23 28.70 -16.53
N GLY A 867 29.95 29.01 -16.55
CA GLY A 867 28.96 28.28 -17.35
C GLY A 867 28.66 26.86 -16.84
N THR A 868 29.18 26.49 -15.66
CA THR A 868 28.73 25.35 -14.85
C THR A 868 27.20 25.39 -14.80
N ARG A 869 26.53 24.44 -15.46
CA ARG A 869 25.08 24.51 -15.66
C ARG A 869 24.35 24.47 -14.31
N VAL A 870 23.91 25.64 -13.84
CA VAL A 870 23.05 25.76 -12.64
C VAL A 870 21.90 24.78 -12.80
N TRP A 871 21.79 23.84 -11.85
CA TRP A 871 21.23 22.50 -12.05
C TRP A 871 19.70 22.43 -12.30
N VAL A 872 19.05 23.58 -12.49
CA VAL A 872 17.62 23.72 -12.78
C VAL A 872 17.40 23.88 -14.29
N SER A 873 17.78 22.89 -15.10
CA SER A 873 17.41 22.89 -16.52
C SER A 873 17.14 21.50 -17.12
N ARG A 874 15.88 21.34 -17.57
CA ARG A 874 15.28 20.16 -18.23
C ARG A 874 15.05 18.98 -17.28
N GLY A 875 13.77 18.64 -17.15
CA GLY A 875 13.27 17.43 -16.50
C GLY A 875 11.77 17.32 -16.74
N ARG A 876 11.27 16.08 -16.88
CA ARG A 876 9.85 15.75 -16.65
C ARG A 876 9.81 14.97 -15.35
N HIS A 877 8.99 15.39 -14.40
CA HIS A 877 8.93 14.79 -13.07
C HIS A 877 7.48 14.42 -12.74
N HIS A 878 7.30 13.43 -11.87
CA HIS A 878 6.05 13.21 -11.18
C HIS A 878 6.22 13.67 -9.72
N ASN A 879 5.19 14.37 -9.25
CA ASN A 879 5.05 14.84 -7.87
C ASN A 879 3.76 14.19 -7.35
N ARG A 880 3.71 13.91 -6.04
CA ARG A 880 2.57 13.22 -5.43
C ARG A 880 2.39 13.65 -3.98
N ILE A 881 1.16 13.96 -3.60
CA ILE A 881 0.63 14.23 -2.26
C ILE A 881 -0.65 13.40 -2.19
N GLU A 882 -0.54 12.12 -1.80
CA GLU A 882 -1.75 11.29 -1.71
C GLU A 882 -2.73 11.84 -0.66
N ASN A 883 -4.02 11.62 -0.89
CA ASN A 883 -5.08 11.92 0.08
C ASN A 883 -4.78 11.34 1.48
N ARG A 884 -4.00 10.25 1.58
CA ARG A 884 -3.51 9.73 2.88
C ARG A 884 -2.78 10.77 3.71
N MET A 885 -2.00 11.68 3.12
CA MET A 885 -1.33 12.75 3.87
C MET A 885 -2.35 13.73 4.47
N GLN A 886 -3.45 14.00 3.76
CA GLN A 886 -4.55 14.81 4.29
C GLN A 886 -5.40 14.04 5.30
N GLU A 887 -5.60 12.73 5.14
CA GLU A 887 -6.24 11.87 6.14
C GLU A 887 -5.39 11.75 7.41
N MET A 888 -4.06 11.77 7.30
CA MET A 888 -3.09 11.78 8.41
C MET A 888 -3.05 13.13 9.13
N GLU A 889 -3.00 14.27 8.42
CA GLU A 889 -3.09 15.59 9.08
C GLU A 889 -4.50 15.89 9.63
N ALA A 890 -5.57 15.37 9.00
CA ALA A 890 -6.91 15.31 9.58
C ALA A 890 -6.98 14.37 10.80
N GLY A 891 -6.05 13.41 10.88
CA GLY A 891 -5.68 12.64 12.08
C GLY A 891 -5.03 13.46 13.20
N ASN A 892 -5.21 14.79 13.20
CA ASN A 892 -4.94 15.71 14.30
C ASN A 892 -3.45 15.92 14.63
N ARG A 893 -2.53 15.46 13.75
CA ARG A 893 -1.07 15.65 13.85
C ARG A 893 -0.57 16.47 12.67
N LYS A 894 0.10 17.59 12.95
CA LYS A 894 0.72 18.45 11.94
C LYS A 894 2.20 18.10 11.86
N ALA A 895 2.78 17.92 10.67
CA ALA A 895 4.16 17.45 10.57
C ALA A 895 5.19 18.56 10.84
N PHE A 896 4.99 19.71 10.20
CA PHE A 896 5.83 20.91 10.31
C PHE A 896 5.02 22.10 10.81
N VAL A 897 5.57 22.88 11.74
CA VAL A 897 4.87 24.03 12.34
C VAL A 897 5.80 25.22 12.45
N GLY A 898 5.33 26.41 12.06
CA GLY A 898 6.12 27.64 12.07
C GLY A 898 5.38 28.88 12.57
N ILE A 899 5.88 30.06 12.20
CA ILE A 899 5.39 31.36 12.68
C ILE A 899 4.78 32.19 11.54
N ALA A 900 3.50 32.56 11.68
CA ALA A 900 2.78 33.45 10.78
C ALA A 900 3.01 34.94 11.12
N PRO A 901 2.86 35.88 10.16
CA PRO A 901 2.93 37.31 10.45
C PRO A 901 1.78 37.76 11.36
N THR A 902 2.10 38.45 12.45
CA THR A 902 1.09 38.98 13.39
C THR A 902 0.67 40.42 13.07
N THR A 903 1.13 40.99 11.95
CA THR A 903 0.82 42.38 11.54
C THR A 903 0.36 42.44 10.09
N LEU A 904 -0.56 43.37 9.80
CA LEU A 904 -1.09 43.58 8.46
C LEU A 904 0.02 43.96 7.47
N ASP A 905 0.92 44.86 7.86
CA ASP A 905 2.02 45.35 7.04
C ASP A 905 2.94 44.21 6.56
N GLN A 906 3.39 43.36 7.48
CA GLN A 906 4.20 42.18 7.17
C GLN A 906 3.45 41.20 6.24
N ALA A 907 2.15 41.00 6.45
CA ALA A 907 1.33 40.14 5.60
C ALA A 907 1.19 40.70 4.16
N LEU A 908 1.01 42.01 3.99
CA LEU A 908 0.95 42.64 2.67
C LEU A 908 2.31 42.63 1.96
N VAL A 909 3.42 42.87 2.66
CA VAL A 909 4.77 42.75 2.09
C VAL A 909 5.08 41.31 1.66
N ARG A 910 4.71 40.30 2.47
CA ARG A 910 4.81 38.88 2.10
C ARG A 910 4.00 38.57 0.83
N TYR A 911 2.73 38.99 0.77
CA TYR A 911 1.85 38.74 -0.36
C TYR A 911 2.28 39.50 -1.64
N LYS A 912 2.84 40.71 -1.51
CA LYS A 912 3.45 41.45 -2.63
C LYS A 912 4.63 40.66 -3.20
N ARG A 913 5.56 40.19 -2.36
CA ARG A 913 6.74 39.42 -2.79
C ARG A 913 6.35 38.12 -3.52
N TRP A 914 5.31 37.42 -3.08
CA TRP A 914 4.79 36.26 -3.80
C TRP A 914 4.19 36.63 -5.15
N THR A 915 3.30 37.62 -5.19
CA THR A 915 2.62 38.05 -6.42
C THR A 915 3.60 38.60 -7.46
N ASP A 916 4.64 39.29 -7.00
CA ASP A 916 5.78 39.77 -7.79
C ASP A 916 6.55 38.61 -8.43
N GLY A 917 7.00 37.63 -7.63
CA GLY A 917 7.70 36.44 -8.14
C GLY A 917 6.87 35.62 -9.13
N PHE A 918 5.58 35.41 -8.87
CA PHE A 918 4.68 34.74 -9.81
C PHE A 918 4.53 35.52 -11.12
N PHE A 919 4.37 36.85 -11.07
CA PHE A 919 4.23 37.64 -12.29
C PHE A 919 5.54 37.69 -13.11
N GLN A 920 6.70 37.77 -12.46
CA GLN A 920 8.01 37.61 -13.12
C GLN A 920 8.14 36.24 -13.82
N ILE A 921 7.74 35.14 -13.17
CA ILE A 921 7.73 33.81 -13.81
C ILE A 921 6.85 33.82 -15.06
N SER A 922 5.68 34.48 -15.02
CA SER A 922 4.74 34.56 -16.15
C SER A 922 5.30 35.27 -17.38
N LEU A 923 6.15 36.29 -17.18
CA LEU A 923 6.82 37.06 -18.23
C LEU A 923 8.17 36.45 -18.67
N SER A 924 8.64 35.42 -17.97
CA SER A 924 9.94 34.78 -18.22
C SER A 924 9.86 33.64 -19.24
N LYS A 925 11.02 33.24 -19.76
CA LYS A 925 11.20 31.99 -20.55
C LYS A 925 10.81 30.70 -19.80
N TYR A 926 10.51 30.78 -18.50
CA TYR A 926 10.06 29.66 -17.66
C TYR A 926 8.54 29.61 -17.46
N CYS A 927 7.78 30.50 -18.11
CA CYS A 927 6.31 30.48 -18.11
C CYS A 927 5.77 29.08 -18.47
N PRO A 928 4.84 28.47 -17.71
CA PRO A 928 4.37 27.10 -17.90
C PRO A 928 3.82 26.79 -19.31
N PHE A 929 3.15 27.74 -19.96
CA PHE A 929 2.66 27.56 -21.33
C PHE A 929 3.77 27.55 -22.39
N ILE A 930 4.97 28.04 -22.07
CA ILE A 930 6.13 28.06 -22.96
C ILE A 930 7.08 26.92 -22.58
N TYR A 931 7.58 26.93 -21.34
CA TYR A 931 8.54 25.94 -20.87
C TYR A 931 7.92 24.59 -20.56
N GLY A 932 6.70 24.55 -20.02
CA GLY A 932 5.98 23.33 -19.66
C GLY A 932 5.26 22.64 -20.82
N HIS A 933 5.17 23.29 -21.99
CA HIS A 933 4.50 22.74 -23.16
C HIS A 933 5.12 21.40 -23.58
N GLY A 934 4.29 20.38 -23.79
CA GLY A 934 4.73 18.99 -24.05
C GLY A 934 5.46 18.28 -22.90
N LYS A 935 5.73 18.97 -21.77
CA LYS A 935 6.45 18.41 -20.61
C LYS A 935 5.53 18.06 -19.44
N ILE A 936 4.55 18.91 -19.16
CA ILE A 936 3.55 18.72 -18.10
C ILE A 936 2.12 18.75 -18.68
N LYS A 937 1.19 18.05 -18.03
CA LYS A 937 -0.23 17.95 -18.45
C LYS A 937 -0.87 19.34 -18.56
N PHE A 938 -1.82 19.52 -19.47
CA PHE A 938 -2.50 20.82 -19.65
C PHE A 938 -3.20 21.32 -18.37
N GLY A 939 -3.84 20.42 -17.60
CA GLY A 939 -4.43 20.75 -16.29
C GLY A 939 -3.40 21.31 -15.30
N ALA A 940 -2.18 20.77 -15.29
CA ALA A 940 -1.07 21.30 -14.49
C ALA A 940 -0.66 22.71 -14.96
N GLN A 941 -0.53 22.94 -16.27
CA GLN A 941 -0.20 24.26 -16.83
C GLN A 941 -1.25 25.31 -16.40
N MET A 942 -2.54 24.99 -16.56
CA MET A 942 -3.64 25.84 -16.11
C MET A 942 -3.60 26.11 -14.60
N GLY A 943 -3.26 25.09 -13.80
CA GLY A 943 -3.12 25.18 -12.34
C GLY A 943 -2.08 26.19 -11.88
N TYR A 944 -0.87 26.16 -12.45
CA TYR A 944 0.15 27.19 -12.19
C TYR A 944 -0.36 28.59 -12.57
N CYS A 945 -1.07 28.70 -13.69
CA CYS A 945 -1.52 30.00 -14.23
C CYS A 945 -2.55 30.73 -13.36
N VAL A 946 -3.25 30.04 -12.44
CA VAL A 946 -4.10 30.68 -11.42
C VAL A 946 -3.29 31.70 -10.61
N TYR A 947 -2.09 31.34 -10.15
CA TYR A 947 -1.24 32.21 -9.33
C TYR A 947 -0.45 33.22 -10.17
N LEU A 948 -0.02 32.85 -11.38
CA LEU A 948 0.69 33.75 -12.30
C LEU A 948 -0.14 34.99 -12.69
N LEU A 949 -1.47 34.84 -12.76
CA LEU A 949 -2.39 35.94 -13.09
C LEU A 949 -2.79 36.80 -11.88
N PHE A 950 -2.21 36.60 -10.69
CA PHE A 950 -2.55 37.36 -9.48
C PHE A 950 -2.34 38.87 -9.60
N ALA A 951 -1.24 39.30 -10.25
CA ALA A 951 -0.94 40.71 -10.49
C ALA A 951 -1.88 41.35 -11.53
N PRO A 952 -2.03 40.80 -12.77
CA PRO A 952 -2.98 41.31 -13.77
C PRO A 952 -4.43 41.43 -13.28
N ASN A 953 -4.89 40.48 -12.44
CA ASN A 953 -6.27 40.46 -11.94
C ASN A 953 -6.57 41.57 -10.89
N SER A 954 -5.56 42.37 -10.50
CA SER A 954 -5.79 43.56 -9.66
C SER A 954 -6.62 44.64 -10.37
N PHE A 955 -6.38 44.90 -11.66
CA PHE A 955 -7.08 45.98 -12.40
C PHE A 955 -8.56 45.69 -12.65
N PRO A 956 -8.98 44.48 -13.07
CA PRO A 956 -10.40 44.12 -13.09
C PRO A 956 -11.05 44.25 -11.71
N THR A 957 -10.37 43.79 -10.64
CA THR A 957 -10.87 43.94 -9.27
C THR A 957 -11.06 45.41 -8.88
N LEU A 958 -10.07 46.27 -9.14
CA LEU A 958 -10.17 47.72 -8.91
C LEU A 958 -11.33 48.35 -9.71
N TYR A 959 -11.56 47.92 -10.95
CA TYR A 959 -12.66 48.39 -11.79
C TYR A 959 -14.03 48.02 -11.17
N TYR A 960 -14.24 46.74 -10.86
CA TYR A 960 -15.48 46.25 -10.22
C TYR A 960 -15.73 46.87 -8.83
N VAL A 961 -14.68 47.22 -8.10
CA VAL A 961 -14.79 47.82 -6.75
C VAL A 961 -15.03 49.33 -6.79
N THR A 962 -14.65 50.02 -7.88
CA THR A 962 -14.69 51.51 -7.96
C THR A 962 -15.83 52.03 -8.84
N ILE A 963 -16.11 51.37 -9.96
CA ILE A 963 -17.03 51.89 -10.98
C ILE A 963 -18.51 51.86 -10.55
N PRO A 964 -19.05 50.80 -9.90
CA PRO A 964 -20.43 50.79 -9.41
C PRO A 964 -20.75 51.97 -8.48
N SER A 965 -19.84 52.31 -7.56
CA SER A 965 -19.99 53.43 -6.63
C SER A 965 -19.98 54.80 -7.33
N ILE A 966 -19.12 54.98 -8.34
CA ILE A 966 -19.06 56.21 -9.14
C ILE A 966 -20.31 56.36 -10.01
N CYS A 967 -20.80 55.28 -10.61
CA CYS A 967 -22.02 55.29 -11.41
C CYS A 967 -23.28 55.43 -10.55
N LEU A 968 -23.31 54.86 -9.34
CA LEU A 968 -24.41 55.01 -8.38
C LEU A 968 -24.56 56.47 -7.95
N PHE A 969 -23.44 57.14 -7.61
CA PHE A 969 -23.42 58.58 -7.35
C PHE A 969 -23.94 59.43 -8.53
N ARG A 970 -23.84 58.91 -9.76
CA ARG A 970 -24.29 59.56 -11.00
C ARG A 970 -25.69 59.15 -11.48
N CYS A 971 -26.38 58.23 -10.81
CA CYS A 971 -27.63 57.60 -11.31
C CYS A 971 -27.46 56.94 -12.70
N ILE A 972 -26.34 56.25 -12.92
CA ILE A 972 -26.11 55.46 -14.13
C ILE A 972 -26.26 53.99 -13.75
N PRO A 973 -27.33 53.30 -14.19
CA PRO A 973 -27.48 51.86 -13.96
C PRO A 973 -26.50 51.05 -14.79
N LEU A 974 -25.85 50.08 -14.14
CA LEU A 974 -24.91 49.12 -14.75
C LEU A 974 -25.45 47.69 -14.78
N PHE A 975 -26.59 47.44 -14.15
CA PHE A 975 -27.19 46.12 -13.95
C PHE A 975 -28.63 46.10 -14.51
N PRO A 976 -29.15 44.93 -14.92
CA PRO A 976 -30.55 44.81 -15.28
C PRO A 976 -31.46 45.05 -14.07
N GLU A 977 -32.66 45.58 -14.35
CA GLU A 977 -33.75 45.72 -13.37
C GLU A 977 -34.08 44.39 -12.67
N VAL A 978 -34.49 44.46 -11.41
CA VAL A 978 -34.83 43.27 -10.60
C VAL A 978 -36.06 42.53 -11.15
N SER A 979 -36.95 43.26 -11.83
CA SER A 979 -38.09 42.76 -12.60
C SER A 979 -37.70 41.92 -13.83
N SER A 980 -36.48 42.07 -14.34
CA SER A 980 -36.04 41.49 -15.60
C SER A 980 -35.52 40.06 -15.42
N LEU A 981 -35.88 39.16 -16.34
CA LEU A 981 -35.36 37.78 -16.32
C LEU A 981 -33.82 37.73 -16.42
N TRP A 982 -33.19 38.78 -16.97
CA TRP A 982 -31.74 38.96 -17.04
C TRP A 982 -31.07 39.24 -15.68
N PHE A 983 -31.82 39.50 -14.61
CA PHE A 983 -31.32 39.54 -13.23
C PHE A 983 -30.84 38.15 -12.75
N LEU A 984 -31.53 37.07 -13.15
CA LEU A 984 -31.34 35.73 -12.60
C LEU A 984 -29.90 35.19 -12.75
N PRO A 985 -29.17 35.37 -13.87
CA PRO A 985 -27.77 34.96 -13.98
C PRO A 985 -26.84 35.67 -12.97
N PHE A 986 -27.04 36.96 -12.72
CA PHE A 986 -26.22 37.71 -11.76
C PHE A 986 -26.50 37.25 -10.33
N ALA A 987 -27.79 37.07 -9.98
CA ALA A 987 -28.18 36.55 -8.68
C ALA A 987 -27.66 35.12 -8.46
N TYR A 988 -27.78 34.24 -9.45
CA TYR A 988 -27.26 32.87 -9.41
C TYR A 988 -25.74 32.84 -9.19
N VAL A 989 -24.96 33.57 -10.01
CA VAL A 989 -23.50 33.58 -9.89
C VAL A 989 -23.05 34.16 -8.54
N CYS A 990 -23.73 35.18 -8.03
CA CYS A 990 -23.44 35.76 -6.71
C CYS A 990 -23.75 34.76 -5.58
N LEU A 991 -24.94 34.16 -5.56
CA LEU A 991 -25.36 33.23 -4.52
C LEU A 991 -24.56 31.93 -4.55
N ALA A 992 -24.40 31.31 -5.72
CA ALA A 992 -23.66 30.06 -5.88
C ALA A 992 -22.18 30.21 -5.48
N ARG A 993 -21.51 31.28 -5.93
CA ARG A 993 -20.09 31.52 -5.56
C ARG A 993 -19.90 31.68 -4.06
N ASN A 994 -20.77 32.43 -3.39
CA ASN A 994 -20.68 32.63 -1.94
C ASN A 994 -21.05 31.34 -1.19
N ALA A 995 -22.07 30.60 -1.63
CA ALA A 995 -22.45 29.31 -1.04
C ALA A 995 -21.32 28.27 -1.15
N CYS A 996 -20.66 28.14 -2.31
CA CYS A 996 -19.50 27.26 -2.47
C CYS A 996 -18.35 27.70 -1.55
N SER A 997 -18.00 29.00 -1.53
CA SER A 997 -16.91 29.50 -0.69
C SER A 997 -17.15 29.28 0.82
N ILE A 998 -18.41 29.37 1.28
CA ILE A 998 -18.79 29.04 2.65
C ILE A 998 -18.64 27.52 2.89
N ALA A 999 -19.16 26.69 1.98
CA ALA A 999 -19.09 25.23 2.11
C ALA A 999 -17.65 24.71 2.10
N GLU A 1000 -16.79 25.24 1.23
CA GLU A 1000 -15.36 24.93 1.15
C GLU A 1000 -14.61 25.31 2.44
N SER A 1001 -14.83 26.52 2.95
CA SER A 1001 -14.19 27.00 4.19
C SER A 1001 -14.65 26.20 5.42
N LEU A 1002 -15.96 25.91 5.54
CA LEU A 1002 -16.49 25.05 6.59
C LEU A 1002 -15.98 23.60 6.49
N ALA A 1003 -15.81 23.06 5.28
CA ALA A 1003 -15.23 21.72 5.07
C ALA A 1003 -13.75 21.66 5.48
N CYS A 1004 -13.02 22.78 5.39
CA CYS A 1004 -11.65 22.92 5.90
C CYS A 1004 -11.56 23.17 7.41
N GLY A 1005 -12.69 23.18 8.13
CA GLY A 1005 -12.75 23.41 9.58
C GLY A 1005 -12.70 24.87 10.03
N ASP A 1006 -12.81 25.83 9.10
CA ASP A 1006 -12.90 27.26 9.43
C ASP A 1006 -14.22 27.59 10.15
N THR A 1007 -14.25 28.70 10.88
CA THR A 1007 -15.52 29.26 11.41
C THR A 1007 -16.18 30.18 10.39
N LEU A 1008 -17.50 30.39 10.49
CA LEU A 1008 -18.19 31.45 9.71
C LEU A 1008 -17.60 32.85 9.95
N ALA A 1009 -16.99 33.10 11.12
CA ALA A 1009 -16.29 34.35 11.41
C ALA A 1009 -14.92 34.42 10.71
N ALA A 1010 -14.19 33.31 10.60
CA ALA A 1010 -12.97 33.23 9.79
C ALA A 1010 -13.28 33.43 8.31
N TRP A 1011 -14.33 32.79 7.78
CA TRP A 1011 -14.81 33.01 6.40
C TRP A 1011 -15.23 34.47 6.16
N TRP A 1012 -15.86 35.13 7.14
CA TRP A 1012 -16.19 36.54 7.03
C TRP A 1012 -14.94 37.43 7.05
N ASN A 1013 -13.96 37.14 7.92
CA ASN A 1013 -12.67 37.84 7.99
C ASN A 1013 -11.80 37.66 6.74
N LEU A 1014 -11.95 36.55 6.03
CA LEU A 1014 -11.33 36.31 4.72
C LEU A 1014 -11.77 37.33 3.67
N GLN A 1015 -13.02 37.82 3.69
CA GLN A 1015 -13.56 38.72 2.65
C GLN A 1015 -12.84 40.09 2.57
N PRO A 1016 -12.65 40.87 3.65
CA PRO A 1016 -11.83 42.08 3.61
C PRO A 1016 -10.39 41.79 3.23
N MET A 1017 -9.82 40.71 3.76
CA MET A 1017 -8.43 40.34 3.48
C MET A 1017 -8.21 39.98 2.00
N TRP A 1018 -9.14 39.26 1.37
CA TRP A 1018 -9.13 38.97 -0.06
C TRP A 1018 -9.16 40.26 -0.90
N LEU A 1019 -10.07 41.19 -0.56
CA LEU A 1019 -10.21 42.47 -1.26
C LEU A 1019 -8.95 43.34 -1.12
N ILE A 1020 -8.42 43.43 0.11
CA ILE A 1020 -7.18 44.14 0.43
C ILE A 1020 -6.00 43.57 -0.37
N ARG A 1021 -5.80 42.24 -0.33
CA ARG A 1021 -4.75 41.52 -1.08
C ARG A 1021 -4.84 41.78 -2.59
N ARG A 1022 -6.05 41.75 -3.17
CA ARG A 1022 -6.25 41.97 -4.62
C ARG A 1022 -6.08 43.41 -5.06
N THR A 1023 -6.51 44.38 -4.27
CA THR A 1023 -6.48 45.81 -4.64
C THR A 1023 -5.12 46.46 -4.40
N THR A 1024 -4.29 45.94 -3.50
CA THR A 1024 -3.04 46.62 -3.09
C THR A 1024 -1.73 45.89 -3.39
N PRO A 1025 -1.29 44.82 -2.69
CA PRO A 1025 -0.01 44.19 -2.99
C PRO A 1025 0.05 43.59 -4.41
N CYS A 1026 -1.08 43.16 -4.99
CA CYS A 1026 -1.12 42.73 -6.40
C CYS A 1026 -0.85 43.90 -7.37
N THR A 1027 -1.45 45.07 -7.14
CA THR A 1027 -1.29 46.27 -7.97
C THR A 1027 0.14 46.81 -7.91
N PHE A 1028 0.71 46.90 -6.70
CA PHE A 1028 2.11 47.28 -6.53
C PHE A 1028 3.06 46.24 -7.13
N ALA A 1029 2.80 44.93 -6.96
CA ALA A 1029 3.59 43.89 -7.60
C ALA A 1029 3.56 44.00 -9.14
N PHE A 1030 2.40 44.25 -9.76
CA PHE A 1030 2.31 44.48 -11.20
C PHE A 1030 3.16 45.67 -11.64
N ILE A 1031 2.94 46.83 -11.02
CA ILE A 1031 3.61 48.09 -11.38
C ILE A 1031 5.13 47.94 -11.24
N ASP A 1032 5.61 47.46 -10.09
CA ASP A 1032 7.04 47.29 -9.84
C ASP A 1032 7.68 46.26 -10.80
N THR A 1033 6.93 45.23 -11.22
CA THR A 1033 7.43 44.23 -12.19
C THR A 1033 7.58 44.85 -13.57
N ILE A 1034 6.59 45.61 -14.04
CA ILE A 1034 6.68 46.29 -15.35
C ILE A 1034 7.79 47.34 -15.34
N ILE A 1035 7.96 48.11 -14.25
CA ILE A 1035 9.04 49.10 -14.11
C ILE A 1035 10.41 48.43 -14.16
N ARG A 1036 10.61 47.29 -13.47
CA ARG A 1036 11.86 46.49 -13.57
C ARG A 1036 12.07 45.86 -14.94
N GLN A 1037 11.01 45.37 -15.60
CA GLN A 1037 11.07 44.82 -16.96
C GLN A 1037 11.43 45.89 -18.01
N LEU A 1038 11.14 47.17 -17.73
CA LEU A 1038 11.57 48.33 -18.51
C LEU A 1038 12.96 48.88 -18.12
N GLY A 1039 13.64 48.27 -17.14
CA GLY A 1039 14.96 48.71 -16.66
C GLY A 1039 14.95 50.01 -15.83
N LEU A 1040 13.78 50.44 -15.34
CA LEU A 1040 13.60 51.73 -14.67
C LEU A 1040 13.72 51.68 -13.13
N SER A 1041 14.07 50.53 -12.55
CA SER A 1041 14.25 50.36 -11.10
C SER A 1041 15.11 49.14 -10.78
N GLU A 1042 15.86 49.19 -9.67
CA GLU A 1042 16.72 48.10 -9.19
C GLU A 1042 15.94 47.02 -8.40
N THR A 1043 16.55 45.85 -8.23
CA THR A 1043 15.93 44.67 -7.60
C THR A 1043 16.02 44.67 -6.06
N GLY A 1044 15.32 45.61 -5.43
CA GLY A 1044 15.20 45.67 -3.96
C GLY A 1044 14.48 44.45 -3.35
N PHE A 1045 15.18 43.68 -2.52
CA PHE A 1045 14.63 42.55 -1.75
C PHE A 1045 14.70 42.83 -0.24
N SER A 1046 13.54 43.10 0.39
CA SER A 1046 13.45 43.29 1.84
C SER A 1046 13.07 41.98 2.55
N ILE A 1047 13.85 41.61 3.57
CA ILE A 1047 13.54 40.50 4.49
C ILE A 1047 12.47 40.99 5.47
N THR A 1048 11.45 40.18 5.72
CA THR A 1048 10.39 40.47 6.70
C THR A 1048 10.79 39.93 8.07
N ALA A 1049 10.64 40.72 9.13
CA ALA A 1049 10.86 40.27 10.51
C ALA A 1049 10.02 39.02 10.83
N LYS A 1050 10.68 38.00 11.39
CA LYS A 1050 10.04 36.73 11.78
C LYS A 1050 9.57 36.73 13.23
N VAL A 1051 10.23 37.48 14.10
CA VAL A 1051 9.77 37.76 15.46
C VAL A 1051 8.84 38.97 15.47
N ALA A 1052 7.84 38.94 16.33
CA ALA A 1052 6.99 40.08 16.66
C ALA A 1052 6.97 40.24 18.19
N ASP A 1053 7.14 41.47 18.67
CA ASP A 1053 7.19 41.77 20.11
C ASP A 1053 5.97 41.19 20.85
N GLU A 1054 6.11 40.89 22.15
CA GLU A 1054 4.95 40.43 22.94
C GLU A 1054 3.74 41.36 22.81
N GLY A 1055 3.99 42.67 22.74
CA GLY A 1055 2.96 43.68 22.53
C GLY A 1055 2.23 43.52 21.20
N MET A 1056 2.89 43.06 20.13
CA MET A 1056 2.27 42.76 18.84
C MET A 1056 1.43 41.47 18.93
N SER A 1057 2.00 40.41 19.49
CA SER A 1057 1.34 39.11 19.67
C SER A 1057 0.08 39.22 20.54
N LYS A 1058 0.16 39.94 21.66
CA LYS A 1058 -0.99 40.27 22.55
C LYS A 1058 -2.08 41.08 21.83
N ARG A 1059 -1.75 41.86 20.77
CA ARG A 1059 -2.74 42.58 19.94
C ARG A 1059 -3.39 41.70 18.88
N TYR A 1060 -2.63 40.86 18.18
CA TYR A 1060 -3.20 39.92 17.21
C TYR A 1060 -4.19 38.94 17.88
N LYS A 1061 -3.90 38.51 19.12
CA LYS A 1061 -4.84 37.75 19.98
C LYS A 1061 -6.13 38.48 20.37
N GLN A 1062 -6.28 39.78 20.08
CA GLN A 1062 -7.55 40.52 20.26
C GLN A 1062 -8.43 40.50 18.99
N GLU A 1063 -8.05 39.77 17.95
CA GLU A 1063 -8.78 39.63 16.67
C GLU A 1063 -9.19 40.99 16.05
N MET A 1064 -8.30 41.98 16.14
CA MET A 1064 -8.44 43.30 15.51
C MET A 1064 -7.32 43.58 14.51
N MET A 1065 -7.68 44.01 13.30
CA MET A 1065 -6.72 44.51 12.31
C MET A 1065 -5.98 45.76 12.81
N GLU A 1066 -4.75 45.96 12.35
CA GLU A 1066 -3.88 47.08 12.72
C GLU A 1066 -3.41 47.86 11.49
N PHE A 1067 -3.69 49.17 11.46
CA PHE A 1067 -3.45 50.06 10.30
C PHE A 1067 -2.41 51.17 10.59
N GLY A 1068 -1.68 51.06 11.70
CA GLY A 1068 -0.81 52.14 12.21
C GLY A 1068 0.52 52.35 11.47
N SER A 1069 0.90 51.51 10.50
CA SER A 1069 2.11 51.74 9.70
C SER A 1069 1.90 52.84 8.65
N SER A 1070 2.95 53.58 8.30
CA SER A 1070 2.91 54.64 7.29
C SER A 1070 3.04 54.10 5.85
N SER A 1071 2.39 52.98 5.55
CA SER A 1071 2.53 52.26 4.27
C SER A 1071 1.69 52.89 3.16
N VAL A 1072 2.28 53.10 1.98
CA VAL A 1072 1.58 53.62 0.79
C VAL A 1072 0.49 52.65 0.29
N MET A 1073 0.55 51.37 0.70
CA MET A 1073 -0.54 50.41 0.43
C MET A 1073 -1.85 50.82 1.13
N PHE A 1074 -1.76 51.45 2.32
CA PHE A 1074 -2.93 51.91 3.06
C PHE A 1074 -3.61 53.14 2.43
N ASP A 1075 -2.87 54.00 1.71
CA ASP A 1075 -3.45 55.13 0.96
C ASP A 1075 -4.50 54.66 -0.07
N ILE A 1076 -4.26 53.53 -0.74
CA ILE A 1076 -5.19 52.96 -1.73
C ILE A 1076 -6.44 52.39 -1.06
N ILE A 1077 -6.30 51.58 -0.01
CA ILE A 1077 -7.43 50.97 0.72
C ILE A 1077 -8.34 52.06 1.30
N ALA A 1078 -7.77 53.06 1.97
CA ALA A 1078 -8.53 54.19 2.50
C ALA A 1078 -9.26 54.95 1.38
N THR A 1079 -8.60 55.21 0.25
CA THR A 1079 -9.22 55.92 -0.88
C THR A 1079 -10.37 55.14 -1.52
N LEU A 1080 -10.23 53.82 -1.70
CA LEU A 1080 -11.29 52.95 -2.24
C LEU A 1080 -12.48 52.88 -1.27
N ALA A 1081 -12.22 52.67 0.02
CA ALA A 1081 -13.25 52.66 1.05
C ALA A 1081 -14.03 53.98 1.08
N MET A 1082 -13.34 55.13 1.05
CA MET A 1082 -14.00 56.44 1.02
C MET A 1082 -14.83 56.69 -0.25
N ILE A 1083 -14.36 56.25 -1.43
CA ILE A 1083 -15.14 56.33 -2.67
C ILE A 1083 -16.44 55.51 -2.55
N ASN A 1084 -16.37 54.32 -1.95
CA ASN A 1084 -17.49 53.41 -1.86
C ASN A 1084 -18.51 53.82 -0.79
N LEU A 1085 -18.05 54.32 0.36
CA LEU A 1085 -18.91 54.90 1.39
C LEU A 1085 -19.66 56.14 0.88
N PHE A 1086 -18.98 57.10 0.27
CA PHE A 1086 -19.64 58.30 -0.28
C PHE A 1086 -20.50 57.99 -1.51
N GLY A 1087 -20.11 57.01 -2.34
CA GLY A 1087 -20.93 56.53 -3.46
C GLY A 1087 -22.24 55.91 -3.00
N LEU A 1088 -22.20 55.06 -1.96
CA LEU A 1088 -23.38 54.45 -1.35
C LEU A 1088 -24.29 55.50 -0.69
N VAL A 1089 -23.73 56.38 0.15
CA VAL A 1089 -24.51 57.45 0.82
C VAL A 1089 -25.14 58.39 -0.21
N GLY A 1090 -24.40 58.80 -1.24
CA GLY A 1090 -24.93 59.62 -2.33
C GLY A 1090 -26.02 58.92 -3.14
N GLY A 1091 -25.91 57.60 -3.37
CA GLY A 1091 -26.96 56.79 -3.99
C GLY A 1091 -28.23 56.73 -3.15
N ILE A 1092 -28.11 56.40 -1.86
CA ILE A 1092 -29.26 56.30 -0.94
C ILE A 1092 -29.98 57.66 -0.82
N VAL A 1093 -29.24 58.75 -0.62
CA VAL A 1093 -29.83 60.10 -0.51
C VAL A 1093 -30.60 60.48 -1.77
N LYS A 1094 -30.12 60.09 -2.96
CA LYS A 1094 -30.84 60.33 -4.21
C LYS A 1094 -32.04 59.42 -4.40
N ILE A 1095 -31.97 58.14 -4.04
CA ILE A 1095 -33.06 57.18 -4.29
C ILE A 1095 -34.24 57.39 -3.32
N VAL A 1096 -34.00 58.08 -2.20
CA VAL A 1096 -35.05 58.67 -1.34
C VAL A 1096 -35.81 59.82 -2.04
N TRP A 1097 -35.26 60.41 -3.11
CA TRP A 1097 -35.90 61.44 -3.95
C TRP A 1097 -36.36 60.90 -5.32
N GLU A 1098 -35.66 59.92 -5.90
CA GLU A 1098 -35.89 59.33 -7.22
C GLU A 1098 -36.00 57.80 -7.10
N MET A 1099 -37.21 57.25 -7.01
CA MET A 1099 -37.43 55.80 -6.88
C MET A 1099 -37.22 55.07 -8.22
N ASP A 1100 -35.98 54.69 -8.50
CA ASP A 1100 -35.57 53.94 -9.69
C ASP A 1100 -35.16 52.49 -9.34
N GLU A 1101 -35.90 51.50 -9.84
CA GLU A 1101 -35.62 50.08 -9.60
C GLU A 1101 -34.31 49.59 -10.25
N SER A 1102 -33.86 50.22 -11.33
CA SER A 1102 -32.64 49.83 -12.06
C SER A 1102 -31.36 50.04 -11.22
N LEU A 1103 -31.42 50.93 -10.23
CA LEU A 1103 -30.30 51.22 -9.32
C LEU A 1103 -30.21 50.22 -8.15
N ILE A 1104 -31.27 49.46 -7.83
CA ILE A 1104 -31.36 48.62 -6.62
C ILE A 1104 -30.18 47.64 -6.51
N MET A 1105 -29.88 46.89 -7.58
CA MET A 1105 -28.74 45.96 -7.60
C MET A 1105 -27.39 46.66 -7.37
N GLN A 1106 -27.27 47.90 -7.85
CA GLN A 1106 -26.07 48.70 -7.68
C GLN A 1106 -25.92 49.22 -6.24
N ILE A 1107 -27.03 49.55 -5.56
CA ILE A 1107 -27.03 49.79 -4.10
C ILE A 1107 -26.53 48.53 -3.37
N VAL A 1108 -27.10 47.35 -3.68
CA VAL A 1108 -26.77 46.09 -3.00
C VAL A 1108 -25.29 45.74 -3.16
N VAL A 1109 -24.72 45.86 -4.37
CA VAL A 1109 -23.29 45.64 -4.62
C VAL A 1109 -22.43 46.65 -3.85
N CYS A 1110 -22.76 47.95 -3.90
CA CYS A 1110 -22.02 48.97 -3.16
C CYS A 1110 -22.12 48.79 -1.64
N TRP A 1111 -23.28 48.37 -1.13
CA TRP A 1111 -23.51 48.05 0.28
C TRP A 1111 -22.69 46.84 0.72
N LEU A 1112 -22.68 45.75 -0.06
CA LEU A 1112 -21.81 44.59 0.22
C LEU A 1112 -20.33 44.99 0.27
N VAL A 1113 -19.86 45.81 -0.68
CA VAL A 1113 -18.46 46.31 -0.67
C VAL A 1113 -18.19 47.22 0.54
N VAL A 1114 -19.15 48.02 0.99
CA VAL A 1114 -19.02 48.81 2.23
C VAL A 1114 -19.02 47.90 3.47
N MET A 1115 -19.89 46.89 3.54
CA MET A 1115 -19.93 45.92 4.65
C MET A 1115 -18.62 45.12 4.77
N VAL A 1116 -18.04 44.70 3.64
CA VAL A 1116 -16.71 44.06 3.61
C VAL A 1116 -15.62 45.00 4.14
N ASN A 1117 -15.69 46.31 3.88
CA ASN A 1117 -14.71 47.29 4.35
C ASN A 1117 -14.94 47.81 5.80
N VAL A 1118 -15.87 47.24 6.58
CA VAL A 1118 -16.12 47.65 7.98
C VAL A 1118 -14.86 47.75 8.85
N PRO A 1119 -13.89 46.80 8.81
CA PRO A 1119 -12.64 46.93 9.57
C PRO A 1119 -11.80 48.16 9.20
N VAL A 1120 -11.87 48.59 7.93
CA VAL A 1120 -11.18 49.80 7.44
C VAL A 1120 -11.82 51.05 8.03
N TYR A 1121 -13.15 51.18 7.98
CA TYR A 1121 -13.84 52.34 8.56
C TYR A 1121 -13.69 52.40 10.09
N GLN A 1122 -13.68 51.26 10.78
CA GLN A 1122 -13.32 51.19 12.20
C GLN A 1122 -11.92 51.74 12.45
N GLY A 1123 -10.94 51.37 11.63
CA GLY A 1123 -9.57 51.90 11.67
C GLY A 1123 -9.46 53.40 11.32
N MET A 1124 -10.34 53.94 10.47
CA MET A 1124 -10.28 55.34 10.02
C MET A 1124 -11.04 56.33 10.91
N PHE A 1125 -12.14 55.91 11.54
CA PHE A 1125 -13.08 56.83 12.21
C PHE A 1125 -13.40 56.51 13.67
N LEU A 1126 -13.36 55.22 14.06
CA LEU A 1126 -13.84 54.78 15.38
C LEU A 1126 -12.71 54.48 16.37
N ARG A 1127 -11.44 54.65 15.95
CA ARG A 1127 -10.25 54.36 16.76
C ARG A 1127 -9.34 55.57 16.85
N SER A 1128 -9.10 56.02 18.08
CA SER A 1128 -8.18 57.12 18.43
C SER A 1128 -6.83 56.63 18.95
N ASP A 1129 -6.58 55.31 18.94
CA ASP A 1129 -5.33 54.71 19.36
C ASP A 1129 -4.30 54.59 18.21
N LYS A 1130 -3.03 54.32 18.55
CA LYS A 1130 -1.93 54.12 17.57
C LYS A 1130 -2.13 52.93 16.60
N ARG A 1131 -3.31 52.31 16.60
CA ARG A 1131 -3.67 51.11 15.81
C ARG A 1131 -4.66 51.43 14.68
N GLY A 1132 -5.30 52.61 14.73
CA GLY A 1132 -6.03 53.20 13.60
C GLY A 1132 -5.10 53.72 12.50
N PHE A 1133 -5.68 54.25 11.43
CA PHE A 1133 -4.93 54.84 10.33
C PHE A 1133 -4.23 56.15 10.76
N PRO A 1134 -2.99 56.44 10.29
CA PRO A 1134 -2.37 57.74 10.48
C PRO A 1134 -3.24 58.86 9.90
N THR A 1135 -3.38 59.97 10.63
CA THR A 1135 -4.23 61.12 10.24
C THR A 1135 -3.90 61.67 8.85
N SER A 1136 -2.64 61.55 8.42
CA SER A 1136 -2.17 61.90 7.07
C SER A 1136 -2.78 61.04 5.97
N VAL A 1137 -2.97 59.73 6.19
CA VAL A 1137 -3.61 58.79 5.25
C VAL A 1137 -5.11 59.10 5.15
N VAL A 1138 -5.77 59.31 6.29
CA VAL A 1138 -7.19 59.70 6.32
C VAL A 1138 -7.40 61.02 5.57
N LEU A 1139 -6.58 62.04 5.84
CA LEU A 1139 -6.66 63.34 5.16
C LEU A 1139 -6.41 63.23 3.65
N LYS A 1140 -5.39 62.49 3.21
CA LYS A 1140 -5.14 62.19 1.78
C LYS A 1140 -6.39 61.59 1.11
N SER A 1141 -6.99 60.56 1.71
CA SER A 1141 -8.15 59.85 1.11
C SER A 1141 -9.36 60.77 0.93
N VAL A 1142 -9.64 61.64 1.91
CA VAL A 1142 -10.73 62.64 1.86
C VAL A 1142 -10.45 63.72 0.80
N VAL A 1143 -9.20 64.19 0.70
CA VAL A 1143 -8.79 65.17 -0.32
C VAL A 1143 -8.87 64.56 -1.73
N ALA A 1144 -8.38 63.34 -1.92
CA ALA A 1144 -8.44 62.63 -3.20
C ALA A 1144 -9.88 62.46 -3.72
N HIS A 1145 -10.82 62.12 -2.82
CA HIS A 1145 -12.25 62.09 -3.14
C HIS A 1145 -12.76 63.49 -3.54
N ARG A 1146 -12.51 64.53 -2.73
CA ARG A 1146 -12.95 65.91 -3.03
C ARG A 1146 -12.40 66.44 -4.36
N CYS A 1147 -11.15 66.16 -4.70
CA CYS A 1147 -10.56 66.54 -5.99
C CYS A 1147 -11.31 65.89 -7.17
N LYS A 1148 -11.68 64.60 -7.04
CA LYS A 1148 -12.46 63.88 -8.07
C LYS A 1148 -13.89 64.46 -8.23
N CYS A 1149 -14.51 64.92 -7.14
CA CYS A 1149 -15.80 65.62 -7.17
C CYS A 1149 -15.71 67.04 -7.73
N ASN A 1150 -14.60 67.76 -7.50
CA ASN A 1150 -14.38 69.13 -8.00
C ASN A 1150 -13.85 69.21 -9.44
N ALA A 1151 -13.38 68.10 -10.05
CA ALA A 1151 -13.03 68.02 -11.47
C ALA A 1151 -14.21 68.30 -12.43
N LYS A 1152 -15.43 68.49 -11.89
CA LYS A 1152 -16.71 68.76 -12.55
C LYS A 1152 -16.80 70.08 -13.34
N LYS A 1153 -15.69 70.79 -13.59
CA LYS A 1153 -15.65 72.10 -14.29
C LYS A 1153 -14.95 72.12 -15.66
N HIS A 1154 -14.23 71.06 -16.07
CA HIS A 1154 -13.40 71.12 -17.29
C HIS A 1154 -13.45 69.91 -18.23
N ILE A 1155 -14.28 68.89 -17.96
CA ILE A 1155 -14.42 67.72 -18.86
C ILE A 1155 -15.89 67.56 -19.27
N SER A 1156 -16.26 68.24 -20.36
CA SER A 1156 -17.49 68.03 -21.11
C SER A 1156 -17.28 66.90 -22.13
N VAL A 1157 -17.91 65.75 -21.91
CA VAL A 1157 -18.03 64.69 -22.91
C VAL A 1157 -19.46 64.72 -23.46
N ASP A 1158 -19.69 65.64 -24.38
CA ASP A 1158 -20.90 65.67 -25.20
C ASP A 1158 -20.76 64.72 -26.41
N LYS A 1159 -21.89 64.12 -26.81
CA LYS A 1159 -22.10 63.35 -28.06
C LYS A 1159 -21.20 62.12 -28.29
N ILE A 1160 -21.69 60.97 -27.84
CA ILE A 1160 -21.83 59.81 -28.75
C ILE A 1160 -23.31 59.40 -28.69
N SER A 1161 -24.01 59.38 -29.82
CA SER A 1161 -25.48 59.32 -29.88
C SER A 1161 -26.04 57.91 -30.13
N TYR A 1162 -27.09 57.58 -29.41
CA TYR A 1162 -27.72 56.26 -29.34
C TYR A 1162 -28.75 56.06 -30.48
N GLN A 1163 -28.32 55.93 -31.75
CA GLN A 1163 -29.28 55.96 -32.88
C GLN A 1163 -29.05 55.07 -34.12
N GLU A 1164 -27.95 54.32 -34.28
CA GLU A 1164 -27.62 53.62 -35.54
C GLU A 1164 -27.89 52.10 -35.60
N PHE A 1165 -28.61 51.51 -34.64
CA PHE A 1165 -28.84 50.05 -34.60
C PHE A 1165 -30.32 49.63 -34.67
N LYS A 1166 -31.10 50.19 -35.62
CA LYS A 1166 -32.52 49.85 -35.78
C LYS A 1166 -33.08 49.95 -37.22
N SER A 1167 -32.43 49.31 -38.20
CA SER A 1167 -32.97 49.12 -39.55
C SER A 1167 -32.51 47.80 -40.20
N SER A 1168 -33.21 47.38 -41.26
CA SER A 1168 -32.95 46.19 -42.11
C SER A 1168 -32.80 44.82 -41.40
N SER A 1169 -33.94 44.13 -41.28
CA SER A 1169 -34.04 42.69 -41.11
C SER A 1169 -33.36 41.88 -42.23
N LEU A 1170 -32.95 40.65 -41.93
CA LEU A 1170 -33.12 39.50 -42.84
C LEU A 1170 -33.22 38.18 -42.05
N LYS A 1171 -33.80 37.15 -42.67
CA LYS A 1171 -34.16 35.86 -42.04
C LYS A 1171 -33.03 34.84 -42.15
N SER A 1172 -33.07 33.81 -41.30
CA SER A 1172 -32.42 32.53 -41.59
C SER A 1172 -33.06 31.86 -42.83
N PRO A 1173 -32.32 30.98 -43.53
CA PRO A 1173 -32.28 29.58 -43.12
C PRO A 1173 -30.85 29.02 -43.00
N ALA A 1174 -30.72 27.73 -42.64
CA ALA A 1174 -29.47 26.99 -42.65
C ALA A 1174 -29.21 26.34 -44.02
N ASP A 1175 -27.94 26.02 -44.32
CA ASP A 1175 -27.57 24.67 -44.81
C ASP A 1175 -26.04 24.44 -44.91
N SER A 1176 -25.64 23.16 -44.86
CA SER A 1176 -24.30 22.59 -45.11
C SER A 1176 -23.12 22.93 -44.14
N PRO A 1177 -22.29 21.94 -43.72
CA PRO A 1177 -21.19 22.15 -42.77
C PRO A 1177 -19.78 21.92 -43.35
N GLU A 1178 -19.21 22.85 -44.14
CA GLU A 1178 -17.86 22.66 -44.72
C GLU A 1178 -16.85 23.81 -44.51
N THR A 1179 -17.28 25.01 -44.09
CA THR A 1179 -16.41 26.20 -44.05
C THR A 1179 -15.45 26.26 -42.85
N VAL A 1180 -15.76 25.58 -41.74
CA VAL A 1180 -14.95 25.63 -40.49
C VAL A 1180 -13.60 24.89 -40.63
N ALA A 1181 -13.49 23.94 -41.58
CA ALA A 1181 -12.32 23.07 -41.74
C ALA A 1181 -11.08 23.75 -42.38
N ARG A 1182 -11.12 25.05 -42.69
CA ARG A 1182 -10.04 25.76 -43.41
C ARG A 1182 -9.22 26.77 -42.59
N LEU A 1183 -9.49 26.92 -41.29
CA LEU A 1183 -8.70 27.80 -40.39
C LEU A 1183 -7.57 27.09 -39.61
N PHE A 1184 -7.41 25.77 -39.78
CA PHE A 1184 -6.40 24.96 -39.06
C PHE A 1184 -5.51 24.11 -39.99
N ARG A 1185 -4.81 24.77 -40.92
CA ARG A 1185 -3.66 24.32 -41.76
C ARG A 1185 -3.15 25.57 -42.51
N ALA A 1186 -1.88 25.90 -42.66
CA ALA A 1186 -0.58 25.44 -42.13
C ALA A 1186 0.46 26.56 -42.52
N PRO A 1187 1.79 26.46 -42.31
CA PRO A 1187 2.57 25.50 -41.52
C PRO A 1187 3.47 26.18 -40.45
N PHE A 1188 4.16 25.37 -39.65
CA PHE A 1188 5.42 25.77 -39.01
C PHE A 1188 6.58 25.39 -39.95
N SER A 1189 7.53 26.31 -40.16
CA SER A 1189 8.85 26.04 -40.72
C SER A 1189 9.84 27.06 -40.15
N ASP A 1190 11.01 26.58 -39.73
CA ASP A 1190 12.23 27.32 -39.38
C ASP A 1190 12.17 28.32 -38.20
N ALA A 1191 12.22 27.78 -36.97
CA ALA A 1191 12.85 28.38 -35.78
C ALA A 1191 13.11 27.33 -34.67
#